data_AF-A0A3A4RPY6-F1
#
_entry.id   AF-A0A3A4RPY6-F1
#
_cell.length_a   1.000
_cell.length_b   1.000
_cell.length_c   1.000
_cell.angle_alpha   90.00
_cell.angle_beta   90.00
_cell.angle_gamma   90.00
#
_symmetry.space_group_name_H-M   'P 1'
#
loop_
_entity.id
_entity.type
_entity.pdbx_description
1 polymer ?
#
loop_
_entity_poly.entity_id
_entity_poly.type
_entity_poly.pdbx_seq_one_letter_code
_entity_poly.pdbx_strand_id
1 'polypeptide(L)'
;MNIILTRRISQIFFMTLFLWFCLAATLGEQWWQLQGWPVNWFLQLDPLVGIGTFLTTHTLFRGLAWCTATLVLTILLGRFFCGWVCPFGALHQFVGYLGKQKNKAAEKIRKNQYRKAQYLKYWILIFLLTAAASKSINLVQASAMGSPGFFTGMLVLAIMILLISASVNHMTDSAKTVVLFSTGIVMWMAGTGLLNMNGMFLDSLQTGLLDPIPLFQRSVNLVLLPLMDKASLLSSTNARYYEQGWLIGGIFLTAVLLNLAIPRFYCRFICPLGALFGLVSRYSIRRIGQKPGKCTHCKTCEVNCEGACEPSRQIRINECVLCMNCLHCCPDDLMEYSLSPSVAGEIHAPDLQRRDLIVSAVSGLALVPLLRLGGTTGPNWNPALIRPPGALDEESFLARCIKCGQCMRICPTNIIQPAGFTFGIEELWTPRLNFRIGTSGCQLNCIACANLCPTAAIRPISLAEKLGKGDFSTQGPVRIGTAFVDRSRCLPWAMKKPCIVCQENCPVSPKAIYTEVSHEKIRLDRPLIVDTGTTGSLTIRAGNLPPGKYATGDYFVHIPSHQNDGYRRIVQNSADFIQIADDPSWEIPPEPGSVVEIFVRLQKPFVHPETCIGCGTCEHECPVSGKRAIRITAENESRNREHTLLL
;
A
#
# COMPACT_ATOMS: atom_id res chain seq x y z
N MET A 1 -25.62 23.80 -29.14
CA MET A 1 -24.70 23.88 -27.98
C MET A 1 -23.31 23.47 -28.44
N ASN A 2 -22.27 24.26 -28.14
CA ASN A 2 -20.90 23.95 -28.58
C ASN A 2 -20.40 22.65 -27.90
N ILE A 3 -20.10 21.61 -28.68
CA ILE A 3 -19.68 20.30 -28.16
C ILE A 3 -18.43 20.39 -27.25
N ILE A 4 -17.55 21.36 -27.50
CA ILE A 4 -16.37 21.62 -26.67
C ILE A 4 -16.77 22.14 -25.29
N LEU A 5 -17.80 22.98 -25.23
CA LEU A 5 -18.32 23.49 -23.96
C LEU A 5 -18.93 22.34 -23.16
N THR A 6 -19.75 21.50 -23.78
CA THR A 6 -20.33 20.29 -23.14
C THR A 6 -19.23 19.39 -22.57
N ARG A 7 -18.16 19.15 -23.34
CA ARG A 7 -17.02 18.37 -22.87
C ARG A 7 -16.33 19.00 -21.66
N ARG A 8 -16.09 20.31 -21.68
CA ARG A 8 -15.45 21.01 -20.56
C ARG A 8 -16.31 20.98 -19.30
N ILE A 9 -17.63 21.18 -19.44
CA ILE A 9 -18.59 21.05 -18.34
C ILE A 9 -18.51 19.64 -17.75
N SER A 10 -18.53 18.61 -18.59
CA SER A 10 -18.38 17.21 -18.14
C SER A 10 -17.06 16.96 -17.42
N GLN A 11 -15.93 17.46 -17.93
CA GLN A 11 -14.62 17.32 -17.29
C GLN A 11 -14.55 18.00 -15.92
N ILE A 12 -15.08 19.23 -15.82
CA ILE A 12 -15.12 19.98 -14.55
C ILE A 12 -16.02 19.24 -13.56
N PHE A 13 -17.19 18.78 -13.99
CA PHE A 13 -18.11 18.02 -13.16
C PHE A 13 -17.44 16.77 -12.59
N PHE A 14 -16.84 15.91 -13.42
CA PHE A 14 -16.19 14.68 -12.95
C PHE A 14 -14.93 14.93 -12.14
N MET A 15 -14.16 15.99 -12.44
CA MET A 15 -13.02 16.40 -11.61
C MET A 15 -13.49 16.84 -10.21
N THR A 16 -14.50 17.70 -10.14
CA THR A 16 -15.08 18.15 -8.86
C THR A 16 -15.68 16.99 -8.09
N LEU A 17 -16.41 16.09 -8.76
CA LEU A 17 -16.96 14.88 -8.15
C LEU A 17 -15.87 13.97 -7.59
N PHE A 18 -14.77 13.79 -8.33
CA PHE A 18 -13.63 12.99 -7.89
C PHE A 18 -12.95 13.59 -6.64
N LEU A 19 -12.67 14.90 -6.66
CA LEU A 19 -12.09 15.60 -5.52
C LEU A 19 -13.03 15.58 -4.31
N TRP A 20 -14.34 15.73 -4.55
CA TRP A 20 -15.37 15.59 -3.52
C TRP A 20 -15.36 14.20 -2.90
N PHE A 21 -15.24 13.11 -3.67
CA PHE A 21 -15.13 11.76 -3.11
C PHE A 21 -13.85 11.56 -2.28
N CYS A 22 -12.72 12.13 -2.70
CA CYS A 22 -11.49 12.12 -1.89
C CYS A 22 -11.69 12.85 -0.55
N LEU A 23 -12.40 13.98 -0.57
CA LEU A 23 -12.72 14.76 0.62
C LEU A 23 -13.76 14.05 1.51
N ALA A 24 -14.81 13.46 0.92
CA ALA A 24 -15.82 12.69 1.64
C ALA A 24 -15.19 11.48 2.35
N ALA A 25 -14.26 10.78 1.68
CA ALA A 25 -13.48 9.70 2.28
C ALA A 25 -12.52 10.17 3.39
N THR A 26 -12.32 11.49 3.56
CA THR A 26 -11.50 12.08 4.61
C THR A 26 -12.31 12.48 5.83
N LEU A 27 -13.49 13.09 5.61
CA LEU A 27 -14.34 13.67 6.65
C LEU A 27 -15.24 12.65 7.36
N GLY A 28 -15.39 11.44 6.81
CA GLY A 28 -16.25 10.37 7.33
C GLY A 28 -15.76 9.71 8.61
N GLU A 29 -15.57 10.48 9.70
CA GLU A 29 -15.16 9.94 11.01
C GLU A 29 -16.32 9.23 11.74
N GLN A 30 -17.57 9.42 11.31
CA GLN A 30 -18.75 8.79 11.93
C GLN A 30 -19.31 7.64 11.07
N TRP A 31 -19.69 6.53 11.73
CA TRP A 31 -20.12 5.28 11.10
C TRP A 31 -21.35 5.40 10.18
N TRP A 32 -22.17 6.45 10.34
CA TRP A 32 -23.31 6.76 9.46
C TRP A 32 -22.96 7.61 8.24
N GLN A 33 -21.77 8.22 8.16
CA GLN A 33 -21.41 9.15 7.07
C GLN A 33 -20.92 8.47 5.79
N LEU A 34 -20.48 7.21 5.87
CA LEU A 34 -20.03 6.43 4.69
C LEU A 34 -21.16 5.62 4.03
N GLN A 35 -22.20 5.25 4.79
CA GLN A 35 -23.36 4.51 4.25
C GLN A 35 -24.24 5.44 3.39
N GLY A 36 -23.83 5.67 2.14
CA GLY A 36 -24.62 6.39 1.15
C GLY A 36 -23.83 6.95 -0.03
N TRP A 37 -22.54 7.26 0.18
CA TRP A 37 -21.71 7.88 -0.86
C TRP A 37 -20.88 6.85 -1.63
N PRO A 38 -20.97 6.80 -2.98
CA PRO A 38 -20.24 5.82 -3.79
C PRO A 38 -18.78 6.28 -4.03
N VAL A 39 -18.01 6.46 -2.96
CA VAL A 39 -16.62 6.97 -2.98
C VAL A 39 -15.66 6.11 -3.83
N ASN A 40 -16.03 4.86 -4.09
CA ASN A 40 -15.25 3.91 -4.89
C ASN A 40 -15.61 3.91 -6.38
N TRP A 41 -16.59 4.72 -6.81
CA TRP A 41 -17.18 4.59 -8.14
C TRP A 41 -16.17 4.77 -9.29
N PHE A 42 -15.24 5.73 -9.18
CA PHE A 42 -14.20 5.90 -10.19
C PHE A 42 -13.25 4.70 -10.30
N LEU A 43 -12.94 4.05 -9.18
CA LEU A 43 -12.12 2.83 -9.15
C LEU A 43 -12.89 1.61 -9.67
N GLN A 44 -14.20 1.58 -9.45
CA GLN A 44 -15.10 0.53 -9.92
C GLN A 44 -15.43 0.61 -11.41
N LEU A 45 -15.45 1.83 -11.97
CA LEU A 45 -15.61 2.07 -13.40
C LEU A 45 -14.35 1.73 -14.21
N ASP A 46 -13.23 1.47 -13.55
CA ASP A 46 -11.95 1.22 -14.20
C ASP A 46 -11.85 -0.23 -14.73
N PRO A 47 -11.85 -0.46 -16.05
CA PRO A 47 -11.72 -1.79 -16.62
C PRO A 47 -10.34 -2.42 -16.44
N LEU A 48 -9.28 -1.63 -16.24
CA LEU A 48 -7.97 -2.21 -15.97
C LEU A 48 -7.94 -2.84 -14.57
N VAL A 49 -8.56 -2.17 -13.59
CA VAL A 49 -8.76 -2.74 -12.24
C VAL A 49 -9.66 -3.98 -12.31
N GLY A 50 -10.78 -3.92 -13.04
CA GLY A 50 -11.70 -5.04 -13.19
C GLY A 50 -11.05 -6.28 -13.80
N ILE A 51 -10.38 -6.12 -14.95
CA ILE A 51 -9.69 -7.21 -15.65
C ILE A 51 -8.51 -7.72 -14.82
N GLY A 52 -7.68 -6.83 -14.26
CA GLY A 52 -6.55 -7.23 -13.43
C GLY A 52 -7.00 -8.05 -12.23
N THR A 53 -8.03 -7.60 -11.51
CA THR A 53 -8.60 -8.35 -10.37
C THR A 53 -9.13 -9.70 -10.84
N PHE A 54 -9.90 -9.75 -11.93
CA PHE A 54 -10.43 -11.00 -12.48
C PHE A 54 -9.33 -12.00 -12.86
N LEU A 55 -8.22 -11.54 -13.46
CA LEU A 55 -7.09 -12.40 -13.81
C LEU A 55 -6.41 -13.01 -12.58
N THR A 56 -6.26 -12.22 -11.51
CA THR A 56 -5.61 -12.66 -10.26
C THR A 56 -6.52 -13.51 -9.35
N THR A 57 -7.82 -13.22 -9.27
CA THR A 57 -8.72 -13.86 -8.32
C THR A 57 -9.71 -14.83 -8.96
N HIS A 58 -9.74 -14.91 -10.30
CA HIS A 58 -10.75 -15.63 -11.08
C HIS A 58 -12.21 -15.29 -10.71
N THR A 59 -12.42 -14.13 -10.07
CA THR A 59 -13.71 -13.70 -9.52
C THR A 59 -13.90 -12.21 -9.75
N LEU A 60 -15.11 -11.79 -10.14
CA LEU A 60 -15.44 -10.38 -10.33
C LEU A 60 -16.34 -9.90 -9.20
N PHE A 61 -15.83 -8.97 -8.38
CA PHE A 61 -16.61 -8.37 -7.30
C PHE A 61 -17.79 -7.55 -7.85
N ARG A 62 -18.94 -7.57 -7.16
CA ARG A 62 -20.17 -6.89 -7.59
C ARG A 62 -19.96 -5.41 -7.96
N GLY A 63 -19.13 -4.70 -7.21
CA GLY A 63 -18.79 -3.30 -7.50
C GLY A 63 -17.99 -3.11 -8.79
N LEU A 64 -17.10 -4.06 -9.13
CA LEU A 64 -16.28 -3.98 -10.35
C LEU A 64 -17.08 -4.27 -11.62
N ALA A 65 -18.32 -4.79 -11.53
CA ALA A 65 -19.18 -4.99 -12.70
C ALA A 65 -19.46 -3.69 -13.48
N TRP A 66 -19.34 -2.53 -12.82
CA TRP A 66 -19.41 -1.22 -13.47
C TRP A 66 -18.39 -1.03 -14.59
N CYS A 67 -17.26 -1.74 -14.55
CA CYS A 67 -16.26 -1.66 -15.61
C CYS A 67 -16.79 -2.17 -16.96
N THR A 68 -17.74 -3.11 -16.96
CA THR A 68 -18.41 -3.61 -18.17
C THR A 68 -19.20 -2.51 -18.85
N ALA A 69 -19.87 -1.64 -18.07
CA ALA A 69 -20.58 -0.49 -18.62
C ALA A 69 -19.61 0.47 -19.34
N THR A 70 -18.44 0.74 -18.76
CA THR A 70 -17.40 1.57 -19.37
C THR A 70 -16.83 0.94 -20.65
N LEU A 71 -16.66 -0.38 -20.70
CA LEU A 71 -16.23 -1.10 -21.91
C LEU A 71 -17.28 -1.04 -23.02
N VAL A 72 -18.54 -1.31 -22.70
CA VAL A 72 -19.66 -1.24 -23.66
C VAL A 72 -19.78 0.18 -24.21
N LEU A 73 -19.78 1.20 -23.35
CA LEU A 73 -19.80 2.59 -23.78
C LEU A 73 -18.57 2.94 -24.63
N THR A 74 -17.42 2.32 -24.38
CA THR A 74 -16.23 2.51 -25.22
C THR A 74 -16.39 1.91 -26.61
N ILE A 75 -17.05 0.76 -26.73
CA ILE A 75 -17.37 0.15 -28.02
C ILE A 75 -18.40 1.02 -28.78
N LEU A 76 -19.36 1.62 -28.07
CA LEU A 76 -20.37 2.46 -28.71
C LEU A 76 -19.84 3.84 -29.13
N LEU A 77 -19.04 4.48 -28.27
CA LEU A 77 -18.65 5.89 -28.39
C LEU A 77 -17.16 6.12 -28.66
N GLY A 78 -16.34 5.06 -28.71
CA GLY A 78 -14.88 5.13 -28.65
C GLY A 78 -14.37 5.48 -27.25
N ARG A 79 -13.13 5.97 -27.12
CA ARG A 79 -12.48 6.32 -25.83
C ARG A 79 -13.07 7.54 -25.09
N PHE A 80 -14.39 7.61 -24.93
CA PHE A 80 -15.08 8.75 -24.31
C PHE A 80 -14.57 8.98 -22.88
N PHE A 81 -14.28 7.91 -22.12
CA PHE A 81 -13.79 7.99 -20.75
C PHE A 81 -12.51 8.84 -20.63
N CYS A 82 -11.53 8.64 -21.51
CA CYS A 82 -10.26 9.38 -21.51
C CYS A 82 -10.40 10.87 -21.83
N GLY A 83 -11.48 11.25 -22.53
CA GLY A 83 -11.76 12.62 -22.97
C GLY A 83 -12.73 13.38 -22.09
N TRP A 84 -13.71 12.70 -21.48
CA TRP A 84 -14.88 13.32 -20.86
C TRP A 84 -14.99 13.03 -19.35
N VAL A 85 -14.59 11.84 -18.91
CA VAL A 85 -14.83 11.37 -17.53
C VAL A 85 -13.56 11.34 -16.69
N CYS A 86 -12.44 10.88 -17.25
CA CYS A 86 -11.20 10.64 -16.53
C CYS A 86 -10.64 11.94 -15.94
N PRO A 87 -10.59 12.08 -14.60
CA PRO A 87 -10.14 13.31 -13.98
C PRO A 87 -8.63 13.54 -14.23
N PHE A 88 -7.83 12.47 -14.23
CA PHE A 88 -6.42 12.55 -14.60
C PHE A 88 -6.23 13.04 -16.06
N GLY A 89 -7.07 12.58 -16.99
CA GLY A 89 -7.07 13.06 -18.37
C GLY A 89 -7.45 14.54 -18.51
N ALA A 90 -8.40 15.02 -17.69
CA ALA A 90 -8.79 16.43 -17.63
C ALA A 90 -7.64 17.30 -17.07
N LEU A 91 -6.97 16.86 -15.99
CA LEU A 91 -5.79 17.53 -15.43
C LEU A 91 -4.67 17.66 -16.47
N HIS A 92 -4.39 16.57 -17.19
CA HIS A 92 -3.42 16.59 -18.28
C HIS A 92 -3.87 17.49 -19.45
N GLN A 93 -5.16 17.58 -19.76
CA GLN A 93 -5.58 18.53 -20.77
C GLN A 93 -5.36 19.98 -20.34
N PHE A 94 -5.65 20.29 -19.08
CA PHE A 94 -5.47 21.62 -18.52
C PHE A 94 -3.99 22.05 -18.49
N VAL A 95 -3.10 21.20 -17.95
CA VAL A 95 -1.66 21.52 -17.91
C VAL A 95 -1.05 21.58 -19.32
N GLY A 96 -1.52 20.74 -20.24
CA GLY A 96 -1.07 20.77 -21.63
C GLY A 96 -1.50 22.05 -22.36
N TYR A 97 -2.69 22.58 -22.04
CA TYR A 97 -3.14 23.88 -22.53
C TYR A 97 -2.23 25.02 -22.08
N LEU A 98 -1.83 25.05 -20.80
CA LEU A 98 -0.88 26.03 -20.26
C LEU A 98 0.47 25.99 -21.00
N GLY A 99 1.00 24.79 -21.26
CA GLY A 99 2.27 24.60 -21.97
C GLY A 99 2.23 24.95 -23.47
N LYS A 100 1.03 25.02 -24.08
CA LYS A 100 0.87 25.31 -25.52
C LYS A 100 0.68 26.78 -25.84
N GLN A 101 0.40 27.63 -24.85
CA GLN A 101 -0.06 29.01 -25.09
C GLN A 101 0.96 29.86 -25.87
N LYS A 102 2.26 29.65 -25.64
CA LYS A 102 3.36 30.40 -26.28
C LYS A 102 3.93 29.75 -27.55
N ASN A 103 3.48 28.55 -27.92
CA ASN A 103 4.08 27.80 -29.04
C ASN A 103 3.51 28.25 -30.39
N LYS A 104 4.39 28.39 -31.39
CA LYS A 104 4.00 28.59 -32.80
C LYS A 104 3.26 27.37 -33.35
N ALA A 105 2.46 27.54 -34.40
CA ALA A 105 1.65 26.46 -34.99
C ALA A 105 2.50 25.24 -35.43
N ALA A 106 3.64 25.48 -36.09
CA ALA A 106 4.55 24.41 -36.50
C ALA A 106 5.06 23.58 -35.32
N GLU A 107 5.37 24.23 -34.20
CA GLU A 107 5.81 23.56 -32.98
C GLU A 107 4.70 22.73 -32.34
N LYS A 108 3.46 23.25 -32.33
CA LYS A 108 2.28 22.52 -31.86
C LYS A 108 2.06 21.26 -32.68
N ILE A 109 2.18 21.34 -34.01
CA ILE A 109 2.09 20.18 -34.90
C ILE A 109 3.19 19.17 -34.56
N ARG A 110 4.46 19.59 -34.46
CA ARG A 110 5.59 18.70 -34.12
C ARG A 110 5.40 17.96 -32.79
N LYS A 111 4.84 18.62 -31.78
CA LYS A 111 4.52 18.00 -30.47
C LYS A 111 3.31 17.07 -30.52
N ASN A 112 2.31 17.39 -31.35
CA ASN A 112 1.11 16.58 -31.54
C ASN A 112 1.29 15.45 -32.55
N GLN A 113 2.42 15.34 -33.24
CA GLN A 113 2.68 14.23 -34.16
C GLN A 113 2.77 12.88 -33.44
N TYR A 114 2.40 11.83 -34.16
CA TYR A 114 2.54 10.47 -33.68
C TYR A 114 4.03 10.11 -33.48
N ARG A 115 4.31 9.26 -32.47
CA ARG A 115 5.67 8.82 -32.15
C ARG A 115 5.66 7.34 -31.83
N LYS A 116 6.66 6.60 -32.33
CA LYS A 116 6.82 5.17 -32.04
C LYS A 116 6.93 4.87 -30.54
N ALA A 117 7.47 5.79 -29.73
CA ALA A 117 7.50 5.61 -28.28
C ALA A 117 6.10 5.41 -27.64
N GLN A 118 5.00 5.78 -28.32
CA GLN A 118 3.64 5.52 -27.82
C GLN A 118 3.29 4.02 -27.75
N TYR A 119 4.10 3.13 -28.32
CA TYR A 119 3.95 1.68 -28.12
C TYR A 119 4.25 1.25 -26.68
N LEU A 120 5.02 2.03 -25.93
CA LEU A 120 5.45 1.70 -24.56
C LEU A 120 4.26 1.40 -23.63
N LYS A 121 3.17 2.17 -23.69
CA LYS A 121 1.97 1.91 -22.86
C LYS A 121 1.33 0.54 -23.15
N TYR A 122 1.45 0.04 -24.38
CA TYR A 122 0.93 -1.28 -24.75
C TYR A 122 1.83 -2.40 -24.23
N TRP A 123 3.16 -2.19 -24.25
CA TRP A 123 4.10 -3.11 -23.60
C TRP A 123 3.88 -3.16 -22.08
N ILE A 124 3.72 -1.99 -21.44
CA ILE A 124 3.38 -1.91 -20.01
C ILE A 124 2.06 -2.63 -19.73
N LEU A 125 1.01 -2.43 -20.55
CA LEU A 125 -0.26 -3.13 -20.37
C LEU A 125 -0.10 -4.66 -20.46
N ILE A 126 0.56 -5.15 -21.51
CA ILE A 126 0.78 -6.60 -21.71
C ILE A 126 1.58 -7.17 -20.54
N PHE A 127 2.65 -6.49 -20.14
CA PHE A 127 3.48 -6.87 -19.00
C PHE A 127 2.64 -6.97 -17.71
N LEU A 128 1.85 -5.95 -17.39
CA LEU A 128 1.03 -5.93 -16.16
C LEU A 128 -0.07 -6.99 -16.16
N LEU A 129 -0.75 -7.21 -17.30
CA LEU A 129 -1.81 -8.22 -17.40
C LEU A 129 -1.26 -9.65 -17.35
N THR A 130 -0.10 -9.89 -17.97
CA THR A 130 0.54 -11.21 -17.91
C THR A 130 1.12 -11.50 -16.54
N ALA A 131 1.74 -10.50 -15.88
CA ALA A 131 2.15 -10.59 -14.48
C ALA A 131 0.95 -10.92 -13.56
N ALA A 132 -0.21 -10.31 -13.81
CA ALA A 132 -1.45 -10.58 -13.07
C ALA A 132 -2.10 -11.94 -13.39
N ALA A 133 -1.71 -12.60 -14.48
CA ALA A 133 -2.22 -13.91 -14.87
C ALA A 133 -1.25 -15.05 -14.49
N SER A 134 -0.19 -14.76 -13.72
CA SER A 134 0.89 -15.71 -13.45
C SER A 134 0.39 -16.98 -12.74
N LYS A 135 -0.55 -16.88 -11.79
CA LYS A 135 -1.14 -18.04 -11.10
C LYS A 135 -1.99 -18.92 -12.01
N SER A 136 -2.47 -18.40 -13.15
CA SER A 136 -3.15 -19.24 -14.15
C SER A 136 -2.20 -20.32 -14.69
N ILE A 137 -0.88 -20.08 -14.70
CA ILE A 137 0.11 -21.09 -15.07
C ILE A 137 0.11 -22.25 -14.06
N ASN A 138 0.02 -21.97 -12.76
CA ASN A 138 -0.08 -23.00 -11.73
C ASN A 138 -1.35 -23.86 -11.92
N LEU A 139 -2.48 -23.26 -12.30
CA LEU A 139 -3.70 -24.01 -12.61
C LEU A 139 -3.49 -24.94 -13.81
N VAL A 140 -2.78 -24.47 -14.85
CA VAL A 140 -2.43 -25.31 -16.01
C VAL A 140 -1.46 -26.42 -15.61
N GLN A 141 -0.45 -26.14 -14.78
CA GLN A 141 0.48 -27.16 -14.28
C GLN A 141 -0.21 -28.21 -13.40
N ALA A 142 -1.14 -27.80 -12.54
CA ALA A 142 -1.92 -28.70 -11.70
C ALA A 142 -2.89 -29.59 -12.50
N SER A 143 -3.41 -29.09 -13.62
CA SER A 143 -4.31 -29.82 -14.53
C SER A 143 -3.58 -30.64 -15.59
N ALA A 144 -2.34 -30.27 -15.94
CA ALA A 144 -1.43 -31.06 -16.76
C ALA A 144 -0.86 -32.22 -15.93
N MET A 145 -1.71 -33.24 -15.71
CA MET A 145 -1.43 -34.57 -15.15
C MET A 145 -0.18 -34.66 -14.26
N GLY A 146 -0.36 -34.57 -12.94
CA GLY A 146 0.66 -34.52 -11.88
C GLY A 146 1.62 -35.73 -11.75
N SER A 147 2.00 -36.37 -12.85
CA SER A 147 3.11 -37.32 -12.90
C SER A 147 4.42 -36.56 -13.20
N PRO A 148 5.49 -36.75 -12.40
CA PRO A 148 6.82 -36.22 -12.70
C PRO A 148 7.31 -36.58 -14.12
N GLY A 149 6.85 -37.73 -14.64
CA GLY A 149 7.14 -38.23 -15.98
C GLY A 149 6.72 -37.30 -17.13
N PHE A 150 5.63 -36.55 -16.97
CA PHE A 150 5.15 -35.60 -17.98
C PHE A 150 6.09 -34.40 -18.12
N PHE A 151 6.49 -33.81 -16.99
CA PHE A 151 7.42 -32.68 -16.96
C PHE A 151 8.83 -33.08 -17.42
N THR A 152 9.31 -34.28 -17.07
CA THR A 152 10.56 -34.80 -17.65
C THR A 152 10.48 -34.96 -19.16
N GLY A 153 9.34 -35.43 -19.69
CA GLY A 153 9.12 -35.56 -21.13
C GLY A 153 9.16 -34.22 -21.87
N MET A 154 8.54 -33.17 -21.31
CA MET A 154 8.60 -31.81 -21.85
C MET A 154 10.01 -31.21 -21.83
N LEU A 155 10.77 -31.44 -20.75
CA LEU A 155 12.15 -30.96 -20.63
C LEU A 155 13.06 -31.61 -21.68
N VAL A 156 12.96 -32.94 -21.84
CA VAL A 156 13.71 -33.70 -22.85
C VAL A 156 13.33 -33.25 -24.26
N LEU A 157 12.04 -33.06 -24.55
CA LEU A 157 11.57 -32.57 -25.84
C LEU A 157 12.10 -31.16 -26.15
N ALA A 158 12.12 -30.26 -25.17
CA ALA A 158 12.63 -28.91 -25.35
C ALA A 158 14.15 -28.87 -25.60
N ILE A 159 14.92 -29.71 -24.88
CA ILE A 159 16.37 -29.88 -25.11
C ILE A 159 16.62 -30.45 -26.51
N MET A 160 15.84 -31.45 -26.94
CA MET A 160 15.92 -32.01 -28.30
C MET A 160 15.64 -30.96 -29.37
N ILE A 161 14.62 -30.13 -29.21
CA ILE A 161 14.29 -29.04 -30.14
C ILE A 161 15.43 -28.00 -30.18
N LEU A 162 16.05 -27.67 -29.04
CA LEU A 162 17.21 -26.77 -28.99
C LEU A 162 18.42 -27.33 -29.74
N LEU A 163 18.76 -28.59 -29.52
CA LEU A 163 19.86 -29.27 -30.20
C LEU A 163 19.62 -29.36 -31.71
N ILE A 164 18.39 -29.65 -32.15
CA ILE A 164 18.00 -29.65 -33.57
C ILE A 164 18.09 -28.23 -34.15
N SER A 165 17.63 -27.21 -33.41
CA SER A 165 17.71 -25.82 -33.88
C SER A 165 19.15 -25.31 -34.01
N ALA A 166 20.06 -25.80 -33.15
CA ALA A 166 21.48 -25.48 -33.18
C ALA A 166 22.20 -26.19 -34.34
N SER A 167 21.73 -27.36 -34.79
CA SER A 167 22.31 -28.10 -35.92
C SER A 167 21.80 -27.65 -37.30
N VAL A 168 20.67 -26.93 -37.36
CA VAL A 168 20.11 -26.42 -38.62
C VAL A 168 20.70 -25.05 -38.96
N ASN A 169 21.67 -25.04 -39.89
CA ASN A 169 22.32 -23.81 -40.38
C ASN A 169 21.45 -22.90 -41.25
N HIS A 170 20.30 -23.37 -41.75
CA HIS A 170 19.43 -22.64 -42.68
C HIS A 170 18.27 -21.85 -42.02
N MET A 171 18.18 -21.82 -40.69
CA MET A 171 17.13 -21.04 -40.02
C MET A 171 17.43 -19.53 -40.04
N THR A 172 16.40 -18.72 -40.33
CA THR A 172 16.46 -17.27 -40.19
C THR A 172 16.63 -16.84 -38.74
N ASP A 173 17.26 -15.69 -38.48
CA ASP A 173 17.49 -15.18 -37.11
C ASP A 173 16.19 -15.03 -36.30
N SER A 174 15.10 -14.66 -36.97
CA SER A 174 13.78 -14.58 -36.34
C SER A 174 13.24 -15.96 -35.92
N ALA A 175 13.47 -17.00 -36.74
CA ALA A 175 13.08 -18.37 -36.41
C ALA A 175 13.93 -18.94 -35.27
N LYS A 176 15.25 -18.71 -35.27
CA LYS A 176 16.14 -19.12 -34.16
C LYS A 176 15.73 -18.45 -32.86
N THR A 177 15.40 -17.16 -32.89
CA THR A 177 14.90 -16.43 -31.72
C THR A 177 13.61 -17.07 -31.20
N VAL A 178 12.61 -17.30 -32.06
CA VAL A 178 11.33 -17.90 -31.64
C VAL A 178 11.51 -19.30 -31.04
N VAL A 179 12.38 -20.14 -31.62
CA VAL A 179 12.66 -21.49 -31.11
C VAL A 179 13.41 -21.45 -29.78
N LEU A 180 14.44 -20.61 -29.64
CA LEU A 180 15.18 -20.45 -28.39
C LEU A 180 14.27 -19.96 -27.25
N PHE A 181 13.38 -19.01 -27.55
CA PHE A 181 12.43 -18.50 -26.57
C PHE A 181 11.33 -19.50 -26.21
N SER A 182 10.74 -20.20 -27.19
CA SER A 182 9.67 -21.18 -26.92
C SER A 182 10.19 -22.38 -26.13
N THR A 183 11.37 -22.90 -26.48
CA THR A 183 12.03 -23.97 -25.73
C THR A 183 12.48 -23.52 -24.35
N GLY A 184 12.95 -22.29 -24.19
CA GLY A 184 13.25 -21.69 -22.88
C GLY A 184 12.03 -21.65 -21.95
N ILE A 185 10.86 -21.22 -22.45
CA ILE A 185 9.60 -21.23 -21.67
C ILE A 185 9.19 -22.65 -21.30
N VAL A 186 9.28 -23.60 -22.23
CA VAL A 186 8.93 -25.01 -21.99
C VAL A 186 9.85 -25.64 -20.95
N MET A 187 11.18 -25.41 -21.05
CA MET A 187 12.14 -25.88 -20.05
C MET A 187 11.90 -25.24 -18.69
N TRP A 188 11.56 -23.96 -18.65
CA TRP A 188 11.27 -23.26 -17.41
C TRP A 188 9.98 -23.78 -16.77
N MET A 189 8.89 -23.91 -17.52
CA MET A 189 7.64 -24.51 -17.05
C MET A 189 7.83 -25.95 -16.56
N ALA A 190 8.57 -26.77 -17.32
CA ALA A 190 8.89 -28.14 -16.95
C ALA A 190 9.75 -28.21 -15.68
N GLY A 191 10.77 -27.36 -15.57
CA GLY A 191 11.63 -27.25 -14.39
C GLY A 191 10.87 -26.84 -13.13
N THR A 192 9.98 -25.84 -13.24
CA THR A 192 9.15 -25.41 -12.10
C THR A 192 8.16 -26.48 -11.63
N GLY A 193 7.59 -27.25 -12.57
CA GLY A 193 6.70 -28.38 -12.27
C GLY A 193 7.44 -29.57 -11.65
N LEU A 194 8.65 -29.89 -12.15
CA LEU A 194 9.53 -30.93 -11.62
C LEU A 194 9.98 -30.67 -10.18
N LEU A 195 10.31 -29.41 -9.87
CA LEU A 195 10.77 -28.99 -8.55
C LEU A 195 9.62 -28.69 -7.58
N ASN A 196 8.37 -28.93 -7.98
CA ASN A 196 7.15 -28.66 -7.20
C ASN A 196 7.10 -27.21 -6.65
N MET A 197 7.61 -26.25 -7.42
CA MET A 197 7.73 -24.84 -7.02
C MET A 197 6.42 -24.06 -7.21
N ASN A 198 5.30 -24.62 -6.75
CA ASN A 198 3.96 -24.01 -6.87
C ASN A 198 3.88 -22.61 -6.21
N GLY A 199 4.75 -22.32 -5.22
CA GLY A 199 4.84 -21.02 -4.55
C GLY A 199 5.54 -19.91 -5.36
N MET A 200 6.10 -20.20 -6.54
CA MET A 200 6.86 -19.20 -7.31
C MET A 200 5.95 -18.27 -8.12
N PHE A 201 4.79 -18.77 -8.59
CA PHE A 201 3.81 -18.05 -9.40
C PHE A 201 2.61 -17.59 -8.57
N LEU A 202 2.84 -16.67 -7.63
CA LEU A 202 1.73 -16.02 -6.91
C LEU A 202 1.38 -14.71 -7.59
N ASP A 203 0.09 -14.39 -7.60
CA ASP A 203 -0.38 -13.18 -8.23
C ASP A 203 -0.03 -11.94 -7.42
N SER A 204 0.41 -10.91 -8.13
CA SER A 204 0.66 -9.59 -7.56
C SER A 204 -0.01 -8.55 -8.44
N LEU A 205 -1.05 -7.90 -7.92
CA LEU A 205 -1.79 -6.90 -8.67
C LEU A 205 -1.03 -5.58 -8.71
N GLN A 206 -0.13 -5.45 -9.69
CA GLN A 206 0.71 -4.26 -9.88
C GLN A 206 0.10 -3.21 -10.81
N THR A 207 -1.08 -3.48 -11.37
CA THR A 207 -1.80 -2.55 -12.27
C THR A 207 -2.02 -1.18 -11.63
N GLY A 208 -2.38 -1.15 -10.33
CA GLY A 208 -2.61 0.08 -9.56
C GLY A 208 -1.39 0.97 -9.31
N LEU A 209 -0.19 0.55 -9.71
CA LEU A 209 1.01 1.38 -9.64
C LEU A 209 0.98 2.49 -10.71
N LEU A 210 0.66 2.10 -11.95
CA LEU A 210 0.70 2.93 -13.16
C LEU A 210 -0.69 3.25 -13.72
N ASP A 211 -1.74 2.63 -13.20
CA ASP A 211 -3.10 3.01 -13.54
C ASP A 211 -3.36 4.48 -13.13
N PRO A 212 -3.83 5.34 -14.06
CA PRO A 212 -4.08 6.75 -13.79
C PRO A 212 -5.08 7.00 -12.65
N ILE A 213 -6.10 6.15 -12.45
CA ILE A 213 -7.14 6.41 -11.45
C ILE A 213 -6.60 6.13 -10.02
N PRO A 214 -6.06 4.94 -9.69
CA PRO A 214 -5.40 4.69 -8.41
C PRO A 214 -4.20 5.62 -8.18
N LEU A 215 -3.39 5.93 -9.20
CA LEU A 215 -2.27 6.87 -9.06
C LEU A 215 -2.76 8.27 -8.66
N PHE A 216 -3.80 8.79 -9.32
CA PHE A 216 -4.32 10.11 -8.98
C PHE A 216 -4.99 10.11 -7.61
N GLN A 217 -5.78 9.09 -7.29
CA GLN A 217 -6.42 8.91 -5.98
C GLN A 217 -5.38 8.89 -4.86
N ARG A 218 -4.32 8.08 -5.02
CA ARG A 218 -3.22 7.96 -4.06
C ARG A 218 -2.49 9.29 -3.88
N SER A 219 -2.26 10.03 -4.95
CA SER A 219 -1.57 11.32 -4.92
C SER A 219 -2.41 12.40 -4.23
N VAL A 220 -3.73 12.45 -4.49
CA VAL A 220 -4.64 13.36 -3.78
C VAL A 220 -4.67 13.01 -2.28
N ASN A 221 -4.89 11.74 -1.95
CA ASN A 221 -5.08 11.28 -0.58
C ASN A 221 -3.83 11.39 0.29
N LEU A 222 -2.65 11.06 -0.24
CA LEU A 222 -1.41 10.95 0.55
C LEU A 222 -0.48 12.15 0.41
N VAL A 223 -0.76 13.07 -0.52
CA VAL A 223 0.10 14.24 -0.78
C VAL A 223 -0.70 15.52 -0.72
N LEU A 224 -1.69 15.71 -1.60
CA LEU A 224 -2.38 16.99 -1.72
C LEU A 224 -3.22 17.32 -0.48
N LEU A 225 -4.05 16.39 0.00
CA LEU A 225 -4.88 16.63 1.17
C LEU A 225 -4.05 16.85 2.46
N PRO A 226 -3.01 16.05 2.78
CA PRO A 226 -2.12 16.35 3.90
C PRO A 226 -1.42 17.71 3.83
N LEU A 227 -1.05 18.18 2.64
CA LEU A 227 -0.49 19.54 2.46
C LEU A 227 -1.55 20.61 2.75
N MET A 228 -2.80 20.39 2.36
CA MET A 228 -3.93 21.27 2.67
C MET A 228 -4.28 21.27 4.17
N ASP A 229 -4.22 20.10 4.83
CA ASP A 229 -4.42 19.96 6.28
C ASP A 229 -3.37 20.81 7.03
N LYS A 230 -2.09 20.75 6.61
CA LYS A 230 -1.00 21.57 7.17
C LYS A 230 -1.16 23.07 6.93
N ALA A 231 -1.76 23.46 5.82
CA ALA A 231 -2.03 24.86 5.50
C ALA A 231 -3.27 25.41 6.23
N SER A 232 -3.89 24.64 7.13
CA SER A 232 -5.13 24.98 7.84
C SER A 232 -6.30 25.31 6.91
N LEU A 233 -6.27 24.82 5.66
CA LEU A 233 -7.33 25.03 4.66
C LEU A 233 -8.50 24.06 4.82
N LEU A 234 -8.30 22.99 5.60
CA LEU A 234 -9.31 21.99 5.94
C LEU A 234 -9.48 21.95 7.46
N SER A 235 -10.72 21.88 7.95
CA SER A 235 -11.05 21.77 9.39
C SER A 235 -10.65 20.42 10.02
N SER A 236 -9.64 19.73 9.50
CA SER A 236 -9.14 18.48 10.08
C SER A 236 -8.32 18.79 11.32
N THR A 237 -8.70 18.19 12.45
CA THR A 237 -8.16 18.47 13.78
C THR A 237 -6.70 18.07 13.97
N ASN A 238 -6.12 17.26 13.07
CA ASN A 238 -4.73 16.81 13.14
C ASN A 238 -4.05 16.80 11.76
N ALA A 239 -2.86 17.41 11.67
CA ALA A 239 -2.04 17.35 10.46
C ALA A 239 -1.54 15.92 10.21
N ARG A 240 -2.02 15.29 9.14
CA ARG A 240 -1.67 13.91 8.76
C ARG A 240 -0.32 13.87 8.04
N TYR A 241 0.43 12.79 8.23
CA TYR A 241 1.74 12.57 7.61
C TYR A 241 1.83 11.17 6.99
N TYR A 242 2.54 11.07 5.86
CA TYR A 242 2.81 9.80 5.19
C TYR A 242 4.27 9.68 4.78
N GLU A 243 4.96 8.62 5.21
CA GLU A 243 6.43 8.46 5.02
C GLU A 243 6.88 8.54 3.56
N GLN A 244 6.09 7.99 2.63
CA GLN A 244 6.39 7.99 1.19
C GLN A 244 5.57 9.01 0.40
N GLY A 245 4.93 9.96 1.08
CA GLY A 245 4.17 11.01 0.42
C GLY A 245 5.04 11.81 -0.57
N TRP A 246 6.30 12.06 -0.25
CA TRP A 246 7.23 12.79 -1.12
C TRP A 246 7.53 12.03 -2.42
N LEU A 247 7.73 10.70 -2.37
CA LEU A 247 8.03 9.88 -3.54
C LEU A 247 6.80 9.79 -4.46
N ILE A 248 5.64 9.53 -3.86
CA ILE A 248 4.35 9.49 -4.58
C ILE A 248 4.09 10.85 -5.24
N GLY A 249 4.29 11.94 -4.48
CA GLY A 249 4.13 13.31 -4.97
C GLY A 249 5.10 13.65 -6.09
N GLY A 250 6.36 13.24 -5.98
CA GLY A 250 7.38 13.44 -7.00
C GLY A 250 7.05 12.72 -8.31
N ILE A 251 6.60 11.47 -8.24
CA ILE A 251 6.17 10.70 -9.43
C ILE A 251 4.94 11.34 -10.08
N PHE A 252 3.94 11.71 -9.27
CA PHE A 252 2.74 12.38 -9.76
C PHE A 252 3.04 13.74 -10.41
N LEU A 253 3.84 14.57 -9.73
CA LEU A 253 4.24 15.87 -10.24
C LEU A 253 5.05 15.74 -11.53
N THR A 254 5.97 14.78 -11.60
CA THR A 254 6.74 14.50 -12.82
C THR A 254 5.82 14.10 -13.97
N ALA A 255 4.87 13.19 -13.73
CA ALA A 255 3.88 12.80 -14.73
C ALA A 255 3.11 14.03 -15.26
N VAL A 256 2.64 14.91 -14.37
CA VAL A 256 1.89 16.12 -14.72
C VAL A 256 2.77 17.17 -15.41
N LEU A 257 4.01 17.40 -14.97
CA LEU A 257 4.91 18.43 -15.52
C LEU A 257 5.49 18.05 -16.89
N LEU A 258 5.73 16.76 -17.17
CA LEU A 258 6.18 16.30 -18.50
C LEU A 258 5.20 16.68 -19.63
N ASN A 259 3.96 16.95 -19.26
CA ASN A 259 2.93 17.46 -20.14
C ASN A 259 3.22 18.85 -20.74
N LEU A 260 4.05 19.65 -20.06
CA LEU A 260 4.52 20.95 -20.57
C LEU A 260 5.44 20.76 -21.79
N ALA A 261 6.18 19.65 -21.83
CA ALA A 261 7.04 19.29 -22.96
C ALA A 261 6.24 18.68 -24.11
N ILE A 262 5.46 17.62 -23.82
CA ILE A 262 4.63 16.92 -24.80
C ILE A 262 3.21 16.78 -24.24
N PRO A 263 2.17 17.24 -24.96
CA PRO A 263 0.81 17.19 -24.48
C PRO A 263 0.34 15.77 -24.22
N ARG A 264 -0.37 15.60 -23.10
CA ARG A 264 -0.86 14.33 -22.55
C ARG A 264 0.24 13.25 -22.50
N PHE A 265 1.47 13.63 -22.10
CA PHE A 265 2.63 12.71 -22.05
C PHE A 265 2.29 11.37 -21.39
N TYR A 266 1.76 11.39 -20.16
CA TYR A 266 1.42 10.16 -19.45
C TYR A 266 0.39 9.31 -20.20
N CYS A 267 -0.71 9.90 -20.68
CA CYS A 267 -1.75 9.19 -21.42
C CYS A 267 -1.25 8.60 -22.75
N ARG A 268 -0.26 9.23 -23.39
CA ARG A 268 0.28 8.82 -24.69
C ARG A 268 1.33 7.72 -24.58
N PHE A 269 2.18 7.75 -23.55
CA PHE A 269 3.37 6.91 -23.45
C PHE A 269 3.34 5.87 -22.33
N ILE A 270 2.69 6.15 -21.20
CA ILE A 270 2.81 5.32 -19.98
C ILE A 270 1.49 4.64 -19.62
N CYS A 271 0.37 5.34 -19.78
CA CYS A 271 -0.94 4.95 -19.25
C CYS A 271 -1.45 3.59 -19.76
N PRO A 272 -1.44 2.52 -18.93
CA PRO A 272 -1.92 1.20 -19.34
C PRO A 272 -3.44 1.19 -19.55
N LEU A 273 -4.20 1.97 -18.78
CA LEU A 273 -5.65 2.12 -18.96
C LEU A 273 -5.99 2.72 -20.33
N GLY A 274 -5.22 3.73 -20.77
CA GLY A 274 -5.38 4.35 -22.09
C GLY A 274 -5.02 3.38 -23.23
N ALA A 275 -4.04 2.49 -23.00
CA ALA A 275 -3.72 1.41 -23.92
C ALA A 275 -4.86 0.39 -24.03
N LEU A 276 -5.47 0.02 -22.89
CA LEU A 276 -6.59 -0.92 -22.82
C LEU A 276 -7.83 -0.38 -23.55
N PHE A 277 -8.28 0.83 -23.19
CA PHE A 277 -9.34 1.52 -23.94
C PHE A 277 -9.01 1.64 -25.42
N GLY A 278 -7.72 1.58 -25.73
CA GLY A 278 -7.23 1.61 -27.06
C GLY A 278 -7.28 0.40 -27.92
N LEU A 279 -7.11 -0.76 -27.30
CA LEU A 279 -7.39 -2.02 -27.93
C LEU A 279 -8.91 -2.18 -28.10
N VAL A 280 -9.70 -1.71 -27.14
CA VAL A 280 -11.17 -1.78 -27.21
C VAL A 280 -11.74 -0.83 -28.25
N SER A 281 -11.21 0.40 -28.37
CA SER A 281 -11.71 1.41 -29.31
C SER A 281 -11.49 1.05 -30.78
N ARG A 282 -10.75 -0.02 -31.10
CA ARG A 282 -10.66 -0.53 -32.48
C ARG A 282 -12.02 -0.99 -33.02
N TYR A 283 -12.91 -1.38 -32.11
CA TYR A 283 -14.28 -1.80 -32.41
C TYR A 283 -15.31 -0.67 -32.26
N SER A 284 -14.85 0.59 -32.14
CA SER A 284 -15.76 1.70 -31.89
C SER A 284 -16.73 1.90 -33.06
N ILE A 285 -18.04 1.82 -32.78
CA ILE A 285 -19.07 2.01 -33.80
C ILE A 285 -19.11 3.47 -34.27
N ARG A 286 -19.16 4.42 -33.32
CA ARG A 286 -19.03 5.86 -33.62
C ARG A 286 -17.59 6.32 -33.42
N ARG A 287 -17.07 7.07 -34.37
CA ARG A 287 -15.69 7.55 -34.38
C ARG A 287 -15.53 8.88 -35.10
N ILE A 288 -14.41 9.55 -34.85
CA ILE A 288 -14.06 10.77 -35.56
C ILE A 288 -13.46 10.40 -36.92
N GLY A 289 -14.01 10.95 -37.99
CA GLY A 289 -13.60 10.72 -39.37
C GLY A 289 -13.62 11.99 -40.21
N GLN A 290 -13.10 11.92 -41.43
CA GLN A 290 -13.30 12.92 -42.47
C GLN A 290 -14.47 12.51 -43.38
N LYS A 291 -15.44 13.42 -43.59
CA LYS A 291 -16.51 13.26 -44.57
C LYS A 291 -16.00 13.48 -46.00
N PRO A 292 -16.68 12.98 -47.05
CA PRO A 292 -16.29 13.22 -48.43
C PRO A 292 -16.24 14.73 -48.74
N GLY A 293 -15.11 15.21 -49.24
CA GLY A 293 -14.92 16.61 -49.59
C GLY A 293 -13.46 16.94 -49.90
N LYS A 294 -13.19 18.19 -50.29
CA LYS A 294 -11.85 18.66 -50.65
C LYS A 294 -11.14 19.24 -49.43
N CYS A 295 -10.30 18.43 -48.77
CA CYS A 295 -9.46 18.91 -47.67
C CYS A 295 -8.34 19.81 -48.20
N THR A 296 -8.22 21.03 -47.65
CA THR A 296 -7.16 21.98 -48.01
C THR A 296 -5.82 21.67 -47.35
N HIS A 297 -5.73 20.62 -46.52
CA HIS A 297 -4.57 20.27 -45.70
C HIS A 297 -4.00 21.45 -44.89
N CYS A 298 -4.87 22.33 -44.38
CA CYS A 298 -4.51 23.48 -43.54
C CYS A 298 -3.83 23.10 -42.20
N LYS A 299 -3.88 21.83 -41.79
CA LYS A 299 -3.30 21.27 -40.54
C LYS A 299 -3.80 21.91 -39.24
N THR A 300 -4.87 22.70 -39.26
CA THR A 300 -5.47 23.27 -38.03
C THR A 300 -5.97 22.20 -37.07
N CYS A 301 -6.49 21.08 -37.60
CA CYS A 301 -6.87 19.92 -36.79
C CYS A 301 -5.66 19.25 -36.12
N GLU A 302 -4.49 19.23 -36.76
CA GLU A 302 -3.23 18.72 -36.18
C GLU A 302 -2.73 19.59 -35.03
N VAL A 303 -2.83 20.92 -35.18
CA VAL A 303 -2.44 21.89 -34.13
C VAL A 303 -3.22 21.66 -32.82
N ASN A 304 -4.48 21.23 -32.92
CA ASN A 304 -5.37 21.04 -31.77
C ASN A 304 -5.60 19.57 -31.39
N CYS A 305 -4.91 18.63 -32.05
CA CYS A 305 -5.03 17.20 -31.77
C CYS A 305 -4.26 16.82 -30.50
N GLU A 306 -4.97 16.58 -29.41
CA GLU A 306 -4.36 16.17 -28.12
C GLU A 306 -3.96 14.69 -28.07
N GLY A 307 -4.55 13.85 -28.93
CA GLY A 307 -4.30 12.41 -28.96
C GLY A 307 -3.14 11.99 -29.87
N ALA A 308 -2.63 12.88 -30.71
CA ALA A 308 -1.68 12.55 -31.79
C ALA A 308 -2.22 11.54 -32.81
N CYS A 309 -3.46 11.76 -33.23
CA CYS A 309 -4.21 10.89 -34.12
C CYS A 309 -3.96 11.15 -35.60
N GLU A 310 -3.29 12.26 -35.95
CA GLU A 310 -3.10 12.73 -37.34
C GLU A 310 -4.41 12.93 -38.13
N PRO A 311 -5.37 13.74 -37.63
CA PRO A 311 -6.71 13.91 -38.22
C PRO A 311 -6.73 14.36 -39.69
N SER A 312 -5.69 15.05 -40.19
CA SER A 312 -5.63 15.52 -41.58
C SER A 312 -5.20 14.46 -42.60
N ARG A 313 -4.69 13.32 -42.11
CA ARG A 313 -4.23 12.17 -42.90
C ARG A 313 -5.06 10.94 -42.50
N GLN A 314 -4.40 9.80 -42.30
CA GLN A 314 -5.01 8.60 -41.76
C GLN A 314 -5.19 8.72 -40.25
N ILE A 315 -6.45 8.69 -39.80
CA ILE A 315 -6.77 8.89 -38.39
C ILE A 315 -6.46 7.62 -37.61
N ARG A 316 -5.61 7.74 -36.59
CA ARG A 316 -5.37 6.66 -35.61
C ARG A 316 -6.51 6.62 -34.59
N ILE A 317 -7.46 5.72 -34.81
CA ILE A 317 -8.60 5.50 -33.91
C ILE A 317 -8.10 5.02 -32.56
N ASN A 318 -7.03 4.23 -32.56
CA ASN A 318 -6.31 3.82 -31.36
C ASN A 318 -5.40 4.91 -30.75
N GLU A 319 -5.56 6.18 -31.07
CA GLU A 319 -4.98 7.27 -30.26
C GLU A 319 -6.00 8.37 -29.96
N CYS A 320 -7.16 8.33 -30.61
CA CYS A 320 -8.22 9.29 -30.43
C CYS A 320 -8.84 9.23 -29.02
N VAL A 321 -8.61 10.29 -28.25
CA VAL A 321 -9.20 10.49 -26.91
C VAL A 321 -10.55 11.21 -26.94
N LEU A 322 -11.18 11.36 -28.12
CA LEU A 322 -12.48 12.04 -28.31
C LEU A 322 -12.57 13.43 -27.67
N CYS A 323 -11.51 14.23 -27.83
CA CYS A 323 -11.51 15.62 -27.37
C CYS A 323 -12.39 16.56 -28.20
N MET A 324 -12.83 16.11 -29.39
CA MET A 324 -13.65 16.86 -30.36
C MET A 324 -13.05 18.17 -30.88
N ASN A 325 -11.79 18.49 -30.56
CA ASN A 325 -11.16 19.74 -30.98
C ASN A 325 -11.07 19.85 -32.51
N CYS A 326 -10.73 18.74 -33.20
CA CYS A 326 -10.61 18.71 -34.66
C CYS A 326 -11.95 18.96 -35.38
N LEU A 327 -13.06 18.49 -34.79
CA LEU A 327 -14.42 18.75 -35.28
C LEU A 327 -14.73 20.25 -35.25
N HIS A 328 -14.41 20.92 -34.14
CA HIS A 328 -14.69 22.34 -33.96
C HIS A 328 -13.76 23.28 -34.75
N CYS A 329 -12.48 22.91 -34.95
CA CYS A 329 -11.49 23.82 -35.54
C CYS A 329 -11.28 23.64 -37.05
N CYS A 330 -12.03 22.76 -37.72
CA CYS A 330 -11.89 22.52 -39.15
C CYS A 330 -12.56 23.66 -39.94
N PRO A 331 -11.80 24.48 -40.70
CA PRO A 331 -12.38 25.56 -41.49
C PRO A 331 -13.23 25.04 -42.67
N ASP A 332 -12.90 23.84 -43.16
CA ASP A 332 -13.59 23.19 -44.30
C ASP A 332 -14.80 22.37 -43.84
N ASP A 333 -15.09 22.33 -42.53
CA ASP A 333 -16.16 21.53 -41.91
C ASP A 333 -16.12 20.03 -42.29
N LEU A 334 -14.95 19.48 -42.62
CA LEU A 334 -14.81 18.10 -43.11
C LEU A 334 -14.75 17.05 -42.00
N MET A 335 -14.43 17.44 -40.78
CA MET A 335 -14.35 16.52 -39.65
C MET A 335 -15.76 16.20 -39.16
N GLU A 336 -16.07 14.93 -38.90
CA GLU A 336 -17.38 14.50 -38.39
C GLU A 336 -17.20 13.43 -37.30
N TYR A 337 -18.20 13.30 -36.42
CA TYR A 337 -18.34 12.17 -35.50
C TYR A 337 -19.51 11.30 -35.98
N SER A 338 -19.21 10.27 -36.76
CA SER A 338 -20.18 9.47 -37.51
C SER A 338 -19.97 7.97 -37.32
N LEU A 339 -20.87 7.19 -37.92
CA LEU A 339 -20.75 5.72 -38.04
C LEU A 339 -19.91 5.31 -39.27
N SER A 340 -19.76 6.23 -40.22
CA SER A 340 -19.06 6.00 -41.48
C SER A 340 -17.54 6.03 -41.28
N PRO A 341 -16.79 5.18 -42.00
CA PRO A 341 -15.33 5.27 -42.03
C PRO A 341 -14.85 6.62 -42.61
N SER A 342 -13.73 7.11 -42.11
CA SER A 342 -13.03 8.28 -42.63
C SER A 342 -12.56 8.07 -44.07
N VAL A 343 -12.89 9.03 -44.96
CA VAL A 343 -12.44 9.00 -46.36
C VAL A 343 -10.91 9.12 -46.48
N ALA A 344 -10.25 9.76 -45.52
CA ALA A 344 -8.79 9.89 -45.47
C ALA A 344 -8.06 8.61 -44.98
N GLY A 345 -8.81 7.55 -44.65
CA GLY A 345 -8.30 6.29 -44.11
C GLY A 345 -8.22 6.26 -42.58
N GLU A 346 -8.22 5.04 -42.03
CA GLU A 346 -8.24 4.77 -40.59
C GLU A 346 -7.16 3.75 -40.22
N ILE A 347 -6.48 3.99 -39.10
CA ILE A 347 -5.58 3.03 -38.48
C ILE A 347 -6.24 2.58 -37.17
N HIS A 348 -6.69 1.32 -37.15
CA HIS A 348 -7.46 0.76 -36.03
C HIS A 348 -6.60 0.12 -34.95
N ALA A 349 -5.45 -0.45 -35.32
CA ALA A 349 -4.59 -1.20 -34.43
C ALA A 349 -3.22 -0.52 -34.30
N PRO A 350 -2.59 -0.59 -33.11
CA PRO A 350 -1.18 -0.28 -33.01
C PRO A 350 -0.40 -1.31 -33.85
N ASP A 351 0.57 -0.84 -34.63
CA ASP A 351 1.53 -1.68 -35.35
C ASP A 351 2.51 -2.31 -34.34
N LEU A 352 2.02 -3.31 -33.59
CA LEU A 352 2.82 -4.13 -32.70
C LEU A 352 3.37 -5.31 -33.50
N GLN A 353 4.68 -5.41 -33.61
CA GLN A 353 5.28 -6.58 -34.24
C GLN A 353 5.04 -7.79 -33.34
N ARG A 354 4.79 -8.97 -33.94
CA ARG A 354 4.54 -10.21 -33.19
C ARG A 354 5.63 -10.50 -32.16
N ARG A 355 6.89 -10.19 -32.49
CA ARG A 355 8.03 -10.31 -31.59
C ARG A 355 7.90 -9.44 -30.32
N ASP A 356 7.41 -8.21 -30.45
CA ASP A 356 7.33 -7.27 -29.33
C ASP A 356 6.23 -7.69 -28.35
N LEU A 357 5.13 -8.23 -28.88
CA LEU A 357 4.04 -8.80 -28.09
C LEU A 357 4.52 -10.03 -27.31
N ILE A 358 5.24 -10.94 -27.98
CA ILE A 358 5.81 -12.13 -27.34
C ILE A 358 6.82 -11.72 -26.27
N VAL A 359 7.77 -10.84 -26.57
CA VAL A 359 8.78 -10.38 -25.60
C VAL A 359 8.12 -9.73 -24.39
N SER A 360 7.13 -8.85 -24.59
CA SER A 360 6.42 -8.20 -23.48
C SER A 360 5.67 -9.20 -22.62
N ALA A 361 4.94 -10.14 -23.24
CA ALA A 361 4.19 -11.16 -22.52
C ALA A 361 5.11 -12.12 -21.75
N VAL A 362 6.18 -12.59 -22.39
CA VAL A 362 7.18 -13.47 -21.76
C VAL A 362 7.89 -12.75 -20.63
N SER A 363 8.25 -11.47 -20.81
CA SER A 363 8.85 -10.69 -19.73
C SER A 363 7.91 -10.53 -18.54
N GLY A 364 6.60 -10.33 -18.75
CA GLY A 364 5.63 -10.25 -17.65
C GLY A 364 5.46 -11.57 -16.91
N LEU A 365 5.40 -12.69 -17.65
CA LEU A 365 5.29 -14.03 -17.05
C LEU A 365 6.57 -14.49 -16.34
N ALA A 366 7.75 -14.19 -16.90
CA ALA A 366 9.03 -14.70 -16.40
C ALA A 366 9.66 -13.78 -15.35
N LEU A 367 9.51 -12.46 -15.46
CA LEU A 367 10.21 -11.51 -14.57
C LEU A 367 9.70 -11.60 -13.13
N VAL A 368 8.39 -11.79 -12.91
CA VAL A 368 7.83 -11.86 -11.55
C VAL A 368 8.41 -13.05 -10.76
N PRO A 369 8.39 -14.30 -11.26
CA PRO A 369 9.05 -15.41 -10.58
C PRO A 369 10.59 -15.28 -10.48
N LEU A 370 11.25 -14.71 -11.50
CA LEU A 370 12.71 -14.49 -11.49
C LEU A 370 13.14 -13.50 -10.40
N LEU A 371 12.38 -12.42 -10.20
CA LEU A 371 12.65 -11.46 -9.12
C LEU A 371 12.46 -12.09 -7.73
N ARG A 372 11.53 -13.05 -7.62
CA ARG A 372 11.28 -13.79 -6.37
C ARG A 372 12.39 -14.79 -6.04
N LEU A 373 12.99 -15.43 -7.05
CA LEU A 373 14.17 -16.28 -6.88
C LEU A 373 15.37 -15.53 -6.27
N GLY A 374 15.48 -14.22 -6.53
CA GLY A 374 16.53 -13.38 -5.95
C GLY A 374 16.36 -13.08 -4.45
N GLY A 375 15.30 -13.56 -3.80
CA GLY A 375 15.01 -13.29 -2.37
C GLY A 375 14.58 -11.85 -2.06
N THR A 376 14.57 -10.97 -3.07
CA THR A 376 14.27 -9.53 -2.94
C THR A 376 12.78 -9.18 -3.08
N THR A 377 11.95 -10.06 -3.64
CA THR A 377 10.53 -9.75 -3.95
C THR A 377 9.54 -10.89 -3.69
N GLY A 378 9.90 -11.90 -2.90
CA GLY A 378 8.94 -12.95 -2.49
C GLY A 378 8.00 -12.46 -1.38
N PRO A 379 6.88 -13.16 -1.12
CA PRO A 379 6.06 -12.99 0.09
C PRO A 379 6.83 -13.52 1.31
N ASN A 380 8.04 -13.02 1.52
CA ASN A 380 8.83 -13.34 2.69
C ASN A 380 8.10 -12.69 3.85
N TRP A 381 7.41 -13.52 4.62
CA TRP A 381 6.69 -13.05 5.78
C TRP A 381 7.64 -12.22 6.65
N ASN A 382 7.27 -10.97 6.85
CA ASN A 382 8.02 -10.03 7.63
C ASN A 382 7.20 -9.70 8.87
N PRO A 383 7.64 -10.07 10.09
CA PRO A 383 6.92 -9.77 11.31
C PRO A 383 6.67 -8.26 11.53
N ALA A 384 7.43 -7.37 10.90
CA ALA A 384 7.20 -5.93 10.96
C ALA A 384 6.10 -5.43 9.99
N LEU A 385 5.62 -6.28 9.07
CA LEU A 385 4.57 -5.94 8.10
C LEU A 385 3.18 -6.28 8.66
N ILE A 386 2.66 -5.37 9.47
CA ILE A 386 1.36 -5.52 10.12
C ILE A 386 0.29 -4.90 9.21
N ARG A 387 -0.75 -5.66 8.84
CA ARG A 387 -1.84 -5.16 7.97
C ARG A 387 -3.05 -4.67 8.78
N PRO A 388 -3.88 -3.78 8.21
CA PRO A 388 -5.13 -3.33 8.85
C PRO A 388 -6.09 -4.49 9.18
N PRO A 389 -7.01 -4.30 10.14
CA PRO A 389 -8.02 -5.32 10.46
C PRO A 389 -8.90 -5.59 9.24
N GLY A 390 -9.21 -6.87 9.00
CA GLY A 390 -9.95 -7.33 7.82
C GLY A 390 -9.09 -7.54 6.57
N ALA A 391 -7.78 -7.27 6.60
CA ALA A 391 -6.90 -7.68 5.52
C ALA A 391 -6.89 -9.21 5.38
N LEU A 392 -6.83 -9.70 4.13
CA LEU A 392 -6.66 -11.13 3.85
C LEU A 392 -5.25 -11.61 4.20
N ASP A 393 -5.02 -12.92 4.04
CA ASP A 393 -3.68 -13.49 3.98
C ASP A 393 -2.82 -12.77 2.93
N GLU A 394 -1.50 -12.78 3.11
CA GLU A 394 -0.61 -11.89 2.35
C GLU A 394 -0.68 -12.14 0.84
N GLU A 395 -0.79 -13.40 0.42
CA GLU A 395 -0.94 -13.76 -1.00
C GLU A 395 -2.24 -13.19 -1.59
N SER A 396 -3.38 -13.51 -0.98
CA SER A 396 -4.70 -13.03 -1.42
C SER A 396 -4.83 -11.51 -1.34
N PHE A 397 -4.13 -10.91 -0.38
CA PHE A 397 -4.07 -9.46 -0.21
C PHE A 397 -3.32 -8.79 -1.38
N LEU A 398 -2.14 -9.29 -1.75
CA LEU A 398 -1.35 -8.77 -2.88
C LEU A 398 -2.03 -9.00 -4.24
N ALA A 399 -2.77 -10.11 -4.37
CA ALA A 399 -3.60 -10.38 -5.55
C ALA A 399 -4.75 -9.38 -5.72
N ARG A 400 -5.22 -8.71 -4.66
CA ARG A 400 -6.39 -7.82 -4.71
C ARG A 400 -6.06 -6.33 -4.53
N CYS A 401 -4.93 -5.99 -3.91
CA CYS A 401 -4.64 -4.62 -3.53
C CYS A 401 -4.24 -3.75 -4.74
N ILE A 402 -5.11 -2.83 -5.14
CA ILE A 402 -4.85 -1.86 -6.22
C ILE A 402 -4.07 -0.61 -5.79
N LYS A 403 -3.51 -0.59 -4.57
CA LYS A 403 -2.64 0.50 -4.08
C LYS A 403 -3.25 1.91 -4.22
N CYS A 404 -4.57 2.04 -4.04
CA CYS A 404 -5.31 3.31 -4.19
C CYS A 404 -5.12 4.30 -3.03
N GLY A 405 -4.62 3.84 -1.88
CA GLY A 405 -4.37 4.68 -0.70
C GLY A 405 -5.62 5.15 0.07
N GLN A 406 -6.82 4.69 -0.28
CA GLN A 406 -8.05 5.09 0.39
C GLN A 406 -8.10 4.66 1.87
N CYS A 407 -7.71 3.42 2.18
CA CYS A 407 -7.65 2.90 3.56
C CYS A 407 -6.65 3.66 4.45
N MET A 408 -5.60 4.24 3.85
CA MET A 408 -4.61 5.06 4.56
C MET A 408 -5.18 6.43 4.92
N ARG A 409 -6.04 7.01 4.07
CA ARG A 409 -6.62 8.34 4.28
C ARG A 409 -7.77 8.35 5.28
N ILE A 410 -8.62 7.31 5.25
CA ILE A 410 -9.75 7.19 6.17
C ILE A 410 -9.33 6.86 7.61
N CYS A 411 -8.06 6.46 7.83
CA CYS A 411 -7.56 6.13 9.15
C CYS A 411 -7.51 7.37 10.07
N PRO A 412 -8.35 7.45 11.13
CA PRO A 412 -8.42 8.64 11.98
C PRO A 412 -7.11 8.85 12.77
N THR A 413 -6.42 7.77 13.12
CA THR A 413 -5.18 7.83 13.89
C THR A 413 -3.92 7.92 13.02
N ASN A 414 -4.05 7.98 11.69
CA ASN A 414 -2.92 8.07 10.74
C ASN A 414 -1.84 6.98 10.91
N ILE A 415 -2.18 5.83 11.50
CA ILE A 415 -1.25 4.68 11.66
C ILE A 415 -1.08 3.87 10.38
N ILE A 416 -2.03 3.91 9.44
CA ILE A 416 -1.93 3.16 8.18
C ILE A 416 -1.06 3.98 7.21
N GLN A 417 0.11 3.45 6.91
CA GLN A 417 1.17 4.07 6.12
C GLN A 417 1.43 3.28 4.83
N PRO A 418 1.93 3.92 3.76
CA PRO A 418 2.40 3.20 2.57
C PRO A 418 3.66 2.39 2.89
N ALA A 419 3.65 1.10 2.57
CA ALA A 419 4.80 0.21 2.69
C ALA A 419 5.87 0.54 1.64
N GLY A 420 7.14 0.55 2.08
CA GLY A 420 8.29 0.94 1.26
C GLY A 420 9.00 -0.25 0.65
N PHE A 421 10.07 0.03 -0.08
CA PHE A 421 10.90 -0.99 -0.74
C PHE A 421 11.54 -2.00 0.23
N THR A 422 11.58 -1.71 1.53
CA THR A 422 12.12 -2.60 2.56
C THR A 422 11.32 -3.89 2.76
N PHE A 423 10.06 -3.92 2.33
CA PHE A 423 9.19 -5.09 2.48
C PHE A 423 9.09 -5.92 1.19
N GLY A 424 9.74 -5.48 0.11
CA GLY A 424 9.64 -6.05 -1.23
C GLY A 424 8.99 -5.08 -2.23
N ILE A 425 9.18 -5.37 -3.52
CA ILE A 425 8.67 -4.53 -4.62
C ILE A 425 7.14 -4.71 -4.76
N GLU A 426 6.62 -5.88 -4.41
CA GLU A 426 5.20 -6.19 -4.57
C GLU A 426 4.32 -5.44 -3.56
N GLU A 427 4.88 -5.25 -2.36
CA GLU A 427 4.32 -4.55 -1.22
C GLU A 427 4.40 -3.02 -1.38
N LEU A 428 5.07 -2.51 -2.41
CA LEU A 428 5.25 -1.07 -2.58
C LEU A 428 3.89 -0.34 -2.59
N TRP A 429 3.76 0.64 -1.68
CA TRP A 429 2.56 1.45 -1.45
C TRP A 429 1.30 0.68 -1.07
N THR A 430 1.44 -0.56 -0.60
CA THR A 430 0.37 -1.27 0.11
C THR A 430 0.23 -0.75 1.55
N PRO A 431 -0.94 -0.85 2.19
CA PRO A 431 -1.16 -0.39 3.56
C PRO A 431 -0.44 -1.25 4.61
N ARG A 432 0.42 -0.63 5.41
CA ARG A 432 1.03 -1.21 6.62
C ARG A 432 0.70 -0.36 7.84
N LEU A 433 0.70 -0.95 9.02
CA LEU A 433 0.55 -0.22 10.27
C LEU A 433 1.93 0.26 10.76
N ASN A 434 1.98 1.53 11.16
CA ASN A 434 3.11 2.14 11.84
C ASN A 434 2.59 2.92 13.05
N PHE A 435 2.71 2.31 14.23
CA PHE A 435 2.20 2.89 15.47
C PHE A 435 3.05 4.07 15.99
N ARG A 436 4.22 4.34 15.38
CA ARG A 436 5.09 5.46 15.79
C ARG A 436 4.69 6.81 15.20
N ILE A 437 4.01 6.81 14.05
CA ILE A 437 3.67 8.04 13.31
C ILE A 437 2.28 8.55 13.66
N GLY A 438 1.34 7.64 13.94
CA GLY A 438 -0.04 7.99 14.21
C GLY A 438 -0.23 8.78 15.51
N THR A 439 -1.46 9.19 15.80
CA THR A 439 -1.83 9.87 17.05
C THR A 439 -2.13 8.91 18.20
N SER A 440 -2.29 7.62 17.91
CA SER A 440 -2.46 6.53 18.87
C SER A 440 -2.31 5.18 18.14
N GLY A 441 -2.82 4.08 18.70
CA GLY A 441 -2.90 2.77 18.05
C GLY A 441 -4.11 2.59 17.11
N CYS A 442 -4.39 1.34 16.72
CA CYS A 442 -5.62 0.96 16.05
C CYS A 442 -6.78 0.99 17.05
N GLN A 443 -7.73 1.91 16.86
CA GLN A 443 -8.87 2.07 17.75
C GLN A 443 -9.80 0.85 17.72
N LEU A 444 -10.24 0.39 18.89
CA LEU A 444 -11.13 -0.77 19.04
C LEU A 444 -12.46 -0.59 18.30
N ASN A 445 -13.09 0.58 18.45
CA ASN A 445 -14.41 0.87 17.90
C ASN A 445 -14.41 1.41 16.47
N CYS A 446 -13.35 1.17 15.69
CA CYS A 446 -13.19 1.68 14.33
C CYS A 446 -13.08 0.55 13.30
N ILE A 447 -13.92 0.57 12.26
CA ILE A 447 -13.89 -0.37 11.12
C ILE A 447 -13.79 0.33 9.76
N ALA A 448 -13.44 1.63 9.74
CA ALA A 448 -13.58 2.47 8.56
C ALA A 448 -12.74 2.00 7.35
N CYS A 449 -11.51 1.51 7.58
CA CYS A 449 -10.64 1.00 6.51
C CYS A 449 -11.20 -0.25 5.80
N ALA A 450 -11.95 -1.09 6.51
CA ALA A 450 -12.53 -2.33 5.99
C ALA A 450 -13.74 -2.07 5.09
N ASN A 451 -14.49 -1.00 5.33
CA ASN A 451 -15.68 -0.65 4.55
C ASN A 451 -15.36 0.11 3.25
N LEU A 452 -14.10 0.49 3.03
CA LEU A 452 -13.71 1.34 1.90
C LEU A 452 -13.05 0.57 0.76
N CYS A 453 -12.58 -0.65 0.96
CA CYS A 453 -11.78 -1.35 -0.05
C CYS A 453 -12.64 -1.75 -1.29
N PRO A 454 -12.33 -1.28 -2.50
CA PRO A 454 -13.13 -1.58 -3.70
C PRO A 454 -12.97 -3.02 -4.21
N THR A 455 -11.84 -3.67 -3.90
CA THR A 455 -11.46 -5.02 -4.36
C THR A 455 -11.53 -6.07 -3.26
N ALA A 456 -12.03 -5.71 -2.08
CA ALA A 456 -12.08 -6.56 -0.90
C ALA A 456 -10.71 -7.20 -0.53
N ALA A 457 -9.60 -6.52 -0.81
CA ALA A 457 -8.28 -6.86 -0.25
C ALA A 457 -8.27 -6.69 1.27
N ILE A 458 -9.00 -5.68 1.76
CA ILE A 458 -9.47 -5.58 3.14
C ILE A 458 -10.96 -5.87 3.07
N ARG A 459 -11.38 -7.02 3.60
CA ARG A 459 -12.79 -7.43 3.57
C ARG A 459 -13.59 -6.53 4.53
N PRO A 460 -14.86 -6.21 4.22
CA PRO A 460 -15.73 -5.54 5.16
C PRO A 460 -15.90 -6.42 6.41
N ILE A 461 -15.78 -5.82 7.59
CA ILE A 461 -15.97 -6.48 8.89
C ILE A 461 -16.95 -5.67 9.73
N SER A 462 -17.73 -6.36 10.56
CA SER A 462 -18.59 -5.69 11.54
C SER A 462 -17.80 -5.30 12.79
N LEU A 463 -18.34 -4.37 13.58
CA LEU A 463 -17.75 -4.04 14.87
C LEU A 463 -17.81 -5.23 15.84
N ALA A 464 -18.89 -6.01 15.80
CA ALA A 464 -19.04 -7.22 16.59
C ALA A 464 -17.95 -8.25 16.24
N GLU A 465 -17.67 -8.44 14.95
CA GLU A 465 -16.59 -9.30 14.47
C GLU A 465 -15.21 -8.80 14.93
N LYS A 466 -14.92 -7.51 14.75
CA LYS A 466 -13.64 -6.93 15.18
C LYS A 466 -13.38 -7.16 16.66
N LEU A 467 -14.41 -7.02 17.50
CA LEU A 467 -14.34 -7.20 18.94
C LEU A 467 -14.52 -8.65 19.41
N GLY A 468 -14.87 -9.59 18.53
CA GLY A 468 -15.19 -10.96 18.91
C GLY A 468 -16.43 -11.08 19.81
N LYS A 469 -17.45 -10.25 19.57
CA LYS A 469 -18.70 -10.21 20.36
C LYS A 469 -19.88 -10.80 19.59
N GLY A 470 -20.89 -11.26 20.33
CA GLY A 470 -22.11 -11.86 19.75
C GLY A 470 -21.79 -13.15 19.00
N ASP A 471 -22.21 -13.22 17.74
CA ASP A 471 -22.02 -14.38 16.85
C ASP A 471 -20.53 -14.75 16.64
N PHE A 472 -19.61 -13.81 16.91
CA PHE A 472 -18.17 -14.00 16.75
C PHE A 472 -17.44 -14.37 18.05
N SER A 473 -18.17 -14.61 19.14
CA SER A 473 -17.59 -14.98 20.45
C SER A 473 -16.73 -16.25 20.42
N THR A 474 -17.07 -17.21 19.56
CA THR A 474 -16.32 -18.46 19.40
C THR A 474 -15.00 -18.28 18.64
N GLN A 475 -14.93 -17.28 17.75
CA GLN A 475 -13.72 -16.98 16.97
C GLN A 475 -12.76 -16.04 17.71
N GLY A 476 -13.29 -15.25 18.65
CA GLY A 476 -12.53 -14.23 19.37
C GLY A 476 -12.34 -12.94 18.56
N PRO A 477 -11.68 -11.92 19.15
CA PRO A 477 -11.44 -10.65 18.48
C PRO A 477 -10.45 -10.79 17.33
N VAL A 478 -10.57 -9.93 16.32
CA VAL A 478 -9.62 -9.88 15.21
C VAL A 478 -8.26 -9.38 15.72
N ARG A 479 -7.26 -10.28 15.73
CA ARG A 479 -5.88 -9.98 16.08
C ARG A 479 -5.13 -9.54 14.82
N ILE A 480 -4.51 -8.36 14.87
CA ILE A 480 -3.65 -7.87 13.78
C ILE A 480 -2.16 -8.12 14.07
N GLY A 481 -1.84 -8.58 15.28
CA GLY A 481 -0.47 -8.87 15.73
C GLY A 481 -0.39 -9.05 17.24
N THR A 482 0.83 -9.11 17.79
CA THR A 482 1.10 -9.28 19.23
C THR A 482 2.17 -8.31 19.70
N ALA A 483 2.06 -7.85 20.95
CA ALA A 483 3.05 -6.98 21.56
C ALA A 483 4.21 -7.76 22.19
N PHE A 484 5.44 -7.33 21.93
CA PHE A 484 6.66 -7.91 22.48
C PHE A 484 7.46 -6.86 23.24
N VAL A 485 7.91 -7.21 24.45
CA VAL A 485 8.74 -6.34 25.30
C VAL A 485 10.22 -6.70 25.12
N ASP A 486 10.98 -5.75 24.60
CA ASP A 486 12.44 -5.79 24.55
C ASP A 486 13.02 -5.46 25.93
N ARG A 487 13.41 -6.51 26.66
CA ARG A 487 13.96 -6.40 28.03
C ARG A 487 15.27 -5.61 28.08
N SER A 488 16.02 -5.50 26.98
CA SER A 488 17.25 -4.71 26.91
C SER A 488 17.02 -3.20 26.86
N ARG A 489 15.77 -2.77 26.56
CA ARG A 489 15.40 -1.35 26.41
C ARG A 489 14.32 -0.91 27.38
N CYS A 490 13.49 -1.85 27.86
CA CYS A 490 12.39 -1.56 28.76
C CYS A 490 12.91 -0.95 30.07
N LEU A 491 12.35 0.19 30.49
CA LEU A 491 12.87 0.96 31.64
C LEU A 491 12.94 0.13 32.94
N PRO A 492 11.90 -0.66 33.30
CA PRO A 492 11.99 -1.57 34.45
C PRO A 492 13.04 -2.66 34.32
N TRP A 493 13.23 -3.23 33.13
CA TRP A 493 14.16 -4.36 32.92
C TRP A 493 15.62 -3.92 32.77
N ALA A 494 15.88 -2.88 31.96
CA ALA A 494 17.23 -2.50 31.57
C ALA A 494 17.83 -1.41 32.47
N MET A 495 17.00 -0.46 32.92
CA MET A 495 17.48 0.73 33.65
C MET A 495 17.08 0.75 35.12
N LYS A 496 16.35 -0.28 35.60
CA LYS A 496 15.79 -0.32 36.96
C LYS A 496 14.98 0.94 37.31
N LYS A 497 14.22 1.43 36.33
CA LYS A 497 13.34 2.61 36.49
C LYS A 497 11.87 2.19 36.47
N PRO A 498 11.04 2.64 37.43
CA PRO A 498 9.62 2.32 37.46
C PRO A 498 8.90 2.89 36.22
N CYS A 499 8.02 2.10 35.60
CA CYS A 499 7.23 2.49 34.44
C CYS A 499 6.04 1.54 34.27
N ILE A 500 4.82 2.10 34.13
CA ILE A 500 3.57 1.33 33.97
C ILE A 500 2.79 1.67 32.70
N VAL A 501 3.36 2.51 31.83
CA VAL A 501 2.67 3.13 30.69
C VAL A 501 1.96 2.12 29.79
N CYS A 502 2.60 0.99 29.48
CA CYS A 502 2.01 -0.03 28.61
C CYS A 502 0.82 -0.77 29.25
N GLN A 503 0.81 -0.95 30.57
CA GLN A 503 -0.34 -1.52 31.30
C GLN A 503 -1.49 -0.50 31.36
N GLU A 504 -1.20 0.75 31.68
CA GLU A 504 -2.23 1.78 31.83
C GLU A 504 -2.93 2.08 30.51
N ASN A 505 -2.17 2.18 29.43
CA ASN A 505 -2.71 2.51 28.11
C ASN A 505 -3.23 1.29 27.33
N CYS A 506 -3.22 0.09 27.90
CA CYS A 506 -3.77 -1.09 27.23
C CYS A 506 -5.32 -0.95 27.15
N PRO A 507 -5.90 -0.81 25.94
CA PRO A 507 -7.33 -0.52 25.81
C PRO A 507 -8.21 -1.78 25.84
N VAL A 508 -7.59 -2.98 25.80
CA VAL A 508 -8.31 -4.26 25.75
C VAL A 508 -8.86 -4.58 27.14
N SER A 509 -10.03 -5.21 27.19
CA SER A 509 -10.68 -5.64 28.42
C SER A 509 -11.07 -7.12 28.30
N PRO A 510 -10.48 -8.05 29.09
CA PRO A 510 -9.42 -7.84 30.07
C PRO A 510 -8.11 -7.29 29.46
N LYS A 511 -7.29 -6.61 30.26
CA LYS A 511 -6.02 -6.04 29.78
C LYS A 511 -5.13 -7.15 29.21
N ALA A 512 -4.41 -6.84 28.14
CA ALA A 512 -3.44 -7.77 27.57
C ALA A 512 -2.04 -7.62 28.19
N ILE A 513 -1.79 -6.54 28.91
CA ILE A 513 -0.50 -6.20 29.49
C ILE A 513 -0.70 -5.95 30.98
N TYR A 514 0.03 -6.69 31.81
CA TYR A 514 0.07 -6.53 33.27
C TYR A 514 1.51 -6.31 33.73
N THR A 515 1.68 -5.89 34.97
CA THR A 515 2.99 -5.76 35.59
C THR A 515 3.14 -6.70 36.77
N GLU A 516 4.26 -7.41 36.82
CA GLU A 516 4.69 -8.17 37.99
C GLU A 516 5.61 -7.32 38.87
N VAL A 517 5.36 -7.33 40.17
CA VAL A 517 6.17 -6.58 41.13
C VAL A 517 7.44 -7.37 41.44
N SER A 518 8.59 -6.74 41.24
CA SER A 518 9.92 -7.30 41.54
C SER A 518 10.72 -6.27 42.32
N HIS A 519 11.31 -6.68 43.45
CA HIS A 519 12.25 -5.84 44.20
C HIS A 519 13.66 -6.17 43.71
N GLU A 520 14.36 -5.18 43.18
CA GLU A 520 15.75 -5.35 42.74
C GLU A 520 16.71 -4.50 43.55
N LYS A 521 17.81 -5.12 43.97
CA LYS A 521 18.90 -4.45 44.68
C LYS A 521 19.57 -3.41 43.78
N ILE A 522 19.76 -2.22 44.33
CA ILE A 522 20.54 -1.15 43.71
C ILE A 522 22.00 -1.35 44.07
N ARG A 523 22.88 -1.26 43.08
CA ARG A 523 24.32 -1.30 43.32
C ARG A 523 24.76 0.07 43.85
N LEU A 524 25.25 0.08 45.07
CA LEU A 524 25.84 1.23 45.74
C LEU A 524 27.36 1.09 45.70
N ASP A 525 28.09 2.21 45.67
CA ASP A 525 29.57 2.21 45.61
C ASP A 525 30.21 1.75 46.92
N ARG A 526 29.50 1.90 48.03
CA ARG A 526 29.92 1.47 49.38
C ARG A 526 28.75 0.82 50.12
N PRO A 527 29.01 -0.17 50.98
CA PRO A 527 27.98 -0.72 51.86
C PRO A 527 27.53 0.36 52.85
N LEU A 528 26.21 0.47 53.05
CA LEU A 528 25.63 1.36 54.05
C LEU A 528 25.59 0.61 55.38
N ILE A 529 26.17 1.18 56.43
CA ILE A 529 26.22 0.55 57.76
C ILE A 529 25.40 1.40 58.73
N VAL A 530 24.48 0.79 59.48
CA VAL A 530 23.69 1.49 60.50
C VAL A 530 24.60 1.98 61.62
N ASP A 531 24.53 3.27 61.95
CA ASP A 531 25.18 3.84 63.12
C ASP A 531 24.20 3.91 64.31
N THR A 532 23.01 4.48 64.09
CA THR A 532 21.90 4.50 65.05
C THR A 532 20.58 4.23 64.33
N GLY A 533 19.77 3.31 64.85
CA GLY A 533 18.46 2.96 64.29
C GLY A 533 17.35 3.21 65.31
N THR A 534 16.26 3.86 64.89
CA THR A 534 15.00 3.92 65.62
C THR A 534 13.95 3.07 64.90
N THR A 535 12.73 2.99 65.43
CA THR A 535 11.63 2.24 64.80
C THR A 535 11.19 2.80 63.44
N GLY A 536 11.46 4.09 63.16
CA GLY A 536 11.05 4.79 61.94
C GLY A 536 12.18 5.48 61.16
N SER A 537 13.42 5.43 61.64
CA SER A 537 14.55 6.10 60.97
C SER A 537 15.89 5.43 61.22
N LEU A 538 16.81 5.65 60.28
CA LEU A 538 18.18 5.14 60.29
C LEU A 538 19.17 6.29 60.08
N THR A 539 20.20 6.33 60.90
CA THR A 539 21.43 7.09 60.64
C THR A 539 22.51 6.13 60.15
N ILE A 540 23.19 6.49 59.06
CA ILE A 540 24.20 5.69 58.37
C ILE A 540 25.58 6.25 58.67
N ARG A 541 26.52 5.36 59.00
CA ARG A 541 27.92 5.74 59.20
C ARG A 541 28.58 6.10 57.88
N ALA A 542 29.04 7.34 57.74
CA ALA A 542 29.72 7.86 56.55
C ALA A 542 28.92 7.64 55.25
N GLY A 543 27.63 7.98 55.29
CA GLY A 543 26.73 7.90 54.16
C GLY A 543 27.12 8.89 53.06
N ASN A 544 27.06 8.43 51.81
CA ASN A 544 27.21 9.28 50.63
C ASN A 544 26.00 9.13 49.73
N LEU A 545 24.80 9.15 50.33
CA LEU A 545 23.57 9.06 49.57
C LEU A 545 23.22 10.42 48.95
N PRO A 546 22.93 10.50 47.65
CA PRO A 546 22.40 11.74 47.06
C PRO A 546 21.08 12.13 47.77
N PRO A 547 20.98 13.34 48.35
CA PRO A 547 19.80 13.79 49.09
C PRO A 547 18.54 13.73 48.22
N GLY A 548 17.45 13.18 48.76
CA GLY A 548 16.14 13.12 48.10
C GLY A 548 15.99 12.14 46.93
N LYS A 549 17.08 11.53 46.44
CA LYS A 549 17.03 10.61 45.28
C LYS A 549 16.18 9.36 45.53
N TYR A 550 16.19 8.86 46.77
CA TYR A 550 15.52 7.62 47.16
C TYR A 550 14.18 7.86 47.85
N ALA A 551 13.73 9.12 47.93
CA ALA A 551 12.48 9.52 48.56
C ALA A 551 11.28 9.55 47.58
N THR A 552 11.37 8.88 46.42
CA THR A 552 10.31 8.92 45.39
C THR A 552 9.15 7.95 45.64
N GLY A 553 9.21 7.16 46.72
CA GLY A 553 8.18 6.18 47.09
C GLY A 553 8.34 4.78 46.49
N ASP A 554 9.22 4.61 45.51
CA ASP A 554 9.51 3.31 44.87
C ASP A 554 10.72 2.58 45.48
N TYR A 555 11.42 3.22 46.42
CA TYR A 555 12.61 2.66 47.04
C TYR A 555 12.31 2.11 48.43
N PHE A 556 12.96 1.00 48.75
CA PHE A 556 12.77 0.24 49.96
C PHE A 556 14.12 -0.07 50.60
N VAL A 557 14.18 -0.04 51.91
CA VAL A 557 15.28 -0.59 52.70
C VAL A 557 14.99 -2.05 52.99
N HIS A 558 16.04 -2.86 52.93
CA HIS A 558 16.05 -4.24 53.37
C HIS A 558 17.34 -4.51 54.14
N ILE A 559 17.22 -5.22 55.28
CA ILE A 559 18.34 -5.57 56.15
C ILE A 559 18.35 -7.10 56.28
N PRO A 560 19.23 -7.82 55.56
CA PRO A 560 19.20 -9.29 55.47
C PRO A 560 19.37 -10.05 56.79
N SER A 561 19.83 -9.38 57.85
CA SER A 561 20.11 -9.98 59.17
C SER A 561 19.11 -9.60 60.26
N HIS A 562 18.02 -8.90 59.90
CA HIS A 562 16.99 -8.47 60.87
C HIS A 562 15.90 -9.53 61.01
N GLN A 563 15.35 -9.69 62.22
CA GLN A 563 14.40 -10.77 62.58
C GLN A 563 13.09 -10.76 61.78
N ASN A 564 12.78 -9.67 61.06
CA ASN A 564 11.58 -9.51 60.25
C ASN A 564 11.99 -9.16 58.80
N ASP A 565 12.19 -10.22 57.99
CA ASP A 565 12.76 -10.20 56.63
C ASP A 565 11.82 -9.52 55.60
N GLY A 566 11.71 -8.19 55.68
CA GLY A 566 10.74 -7.41 54.90
C GLY A 566 11.33 -6.17 54.24
N TYR A 567 10.68 -5.72 53.17
CA TYR A 567 11.00 -4.45 52.49
C TYR A 567 10.28 -3.30 53.19
N ARG A 568 11.00 -2.20 53.46
CA ARG A 568 10.47 -1.02 54.18
C ARG A 568 10.59 0.24 53.32
N ARG A 569 9.48 0.90 52.99
CA ARG A 569 9.47 2.02 52.04
C ARG A 569 10.22 3.24 52.59
N ILE A 570 11.06 3.85 51.77
CA ILE A 570 11.79 5.10 52.09
C ILE A 570 10.86 6.29 51.82
N VAL A 571 10.66 7.13 52.84
CA VAL A 571 9.87 8.38 52.75
C VAL A 571 10.75 9.58 52.49
N GLN A 572 11.91 9.63 53.16
CA GLN A 572 12.86 10.73 53.03
C GLN A 572 14.29 10.19 53.16
N ASN A 573 15.24 10.79 52.45
CA ASN A 573 16.66 10.48 52.61
C ASN A 573 17.53 11.73 52.50
N SER A 574 18.55 11.84 53.35
CA SER A 574 19.68 12.77 53.21
C SER A 574 20.96 12.00 52.91
N ALA A 575 22.15 12.61 53.12
CA ALA A 575 23.44 11.95 52.93
C ALA A 575 23.66 10.78 53.89
N ASP A 576 23.31 10.98 55.17
CA ASP A 576 23.56 10.06 56.27
C ASP A 576 22.28 9.55 56.95
N PHE A 577 21.10 9.96 56.47
CA PHE A 577 19.83 9.66 57.14
C PHE A 577 18.81 9.07 56.16
N ILE A 578 18.06 8.06 56.61
CA ILE A 578 16.92 7.48 55.89
C ILE A 578 15.73 7.42 56.85
N GLN A 579 14.60 7.97 56.44
CA GLN A 579 13.31 7.82 57.12
C GLN A 579 12.45 6.79 56.38
N ILE A 580 11.88 5.85 57.12
CA ILE A 580 10.97 4.84 56.57
C ILE A 580 9.51 5.20 56.84
N ALA A 581 8.61 4.60 56.07
CA ALA A 581 7.17 4.75 56.27
C ALA A 581 6.69 4.04 57.54
N ASP A 582 5.68 4.59 58.19
CA ASP A 582 5.15 4.07 59.47
C ASP A 582 4.45 2.70 59.35
N ASP A 583 4.09 2.30 58.13
CA ASP A 583 3.41 1.04 57.82
C ASP A 583 4.11 0.27 56.68
N PRO A 584 4.84 -0.84 56.97
CA PRO A 584 5.19 -1.34 58.30
C PRO A 584 6.43 -0.61 58.86
N SER A 585 6.43 -0.19 60.12
CA SER A 585 7.65 0.27 60.82
C SER A 585 8.47 -0.93 61.33
N TRP A 586 9.66 -0.69 61.89
CA TRP A 586 10.39 -1.74 62.61
C TRP A 586 9.82 -1.89 64.02
N GLU A 587 9.33 -3.08 64.35
CA GLU A 587 8.92 -3.43 65.72
C GLU A 587 10.12 -3.45 66.67
N ILE A 588 11.28 -3.88 66.18
CA ILE A 588 12.56 -3.89 66.89
C ILE A 588 13.54 -3.02 66.08
N PRO A 589 14.12 -1.95 66.65
CA PRO A 589 15.06 -1.10 65.93
C PRO A 589 16.28 -1.91 65.45
N PRO A 590 16.82 -1.62 64.26
CA PRO A 590 17.93 -2.36 63.70
C PRO A 590 19.24 -2.12 64.48
N GLU A 591 20.01 -3.18 64.70
CA GLU A 591 21.24 -3.12 65.48
C GLU A 591 22.34 -2.29 64.79
N PRO A 592 23.08 -1.44 65.53
CA PRO A 592 24.26 -0.75 65.02
C PRO A 592 25.27 -1.73 64.41
N GLY A 593 25.77 -1.44 63.22
CA GLY A 593 26.67 -2.33 62.46
C GLY A 593 25.99 -3.17 61.39
N SER A 594 24.65 -3.22 61.34
CA SER A 594 23.90 -3.92 60.29
C SER A 594 24.13 -3.30 58.91
N VAL A 595 24.23 -4.15 57.87
CA VAL A 595 24.34 -3.70 56.47
C VAL A 595 22.96 -3.41 55.90
N VAL A 596 22.78 -2.18 55.41
CA VAL A 596 21.56 -1.70 54.79
C VAL A 596 21.64 -1.84 53.27
N GLU A 597 20.65 -2.49 52.68
CA GLU A 597 20.51 -2.62 51.24
C GLU A 597 19.32 -1.80 50.75
N ILE A 598 19.50 -1.07 49.64
CA ILE A 598 18.42 -0.33 48.99
C ILE A 598 17.92 -1.14 47.80
N PHE A 599 16.62 -1.38 47.80
CA PHE A 599 15.87 -2.02 46.72
C PHE A 599 14.98 -0.99 46.02
N VAL A 600 14.76 -1.19 44.74
CA VAL A 600 13.72 -0.49 43.99
C VAL A 600 12.60 -1.47 43.65
N ARG A 601 11.36 -1.06 43.90
CA ARG A 601 10.16 -1.76 43.47
C ARG A 601 9.95 -1.48 41.98
N LEU A 602 10.06 -2.53 41.18
CA LEU A 602 9.89 -2.46 39.73
C LEU A 602 8.62 -3.20 39.34
N GLN A 603 7.85 -2.55 38.47
CA GLN A 603 6.68 -3.14 37.82
C GLN A 603 7.10 -3.61 36.43
N LYS A 604 7.49 -4.88 36.32
CA LYS A 604 8.00 -5.46 35.07
C LYS A 604 6.82 -5.87 34.19
N PRO A 605 6.70 -5.34 32.96
CA PRO A 605 5.55 -5.65 32.11
C PRO A 605 5.64 -7.06 31.54
N PHE A 606 4.50 -7.74 31.56
CA PHE A 606 4.24 -9.05 30.95
C PHE A 606 3.05 -8.92 29.99
N VAL A 607 3.13 -9.57 28.83
CA VAL A 607 2.08 -9.53 27.79
C VAL A 607 1.44 -10.91 27.71
N HIS A 608 0.11 -11.00 27.83
CA HIS A 608 -0.64 -12.23 27.56
C HIS A 608 -0.97 -12.30 26.06
N PRO A 609 -0.40 -13.26 25.32
CA PRO A 609 -0.62 -13.35 23.87
C PRO A 609 -2.06 -13.71 23.49
N GLU A 610 -2.80 -14.38 24.38
CA GLU A 610 -4.19 -14.80 24.15
C GLU A 610 -5.18 -13.62 24.09
N THR A 611 -4.95 -12.58 24.88
CA THR A 611 -5.82 -11.40 24.93
C THR A 611 -5.26 -10.24 24.10
N CYS A 612 -3.97 -10.27 23.75
CA CYS A 612 -3.36 -9.26 22.90
C CYS A 612 -3.93 -9.30 21.48
N ILE A 613 -4.44 -8.17 21.00
CA ILE A 613 -4.95 -8.02 19.62
C ILE A 613 -3.99 -7.26 18.70
N GLY A 614 -2.85 -6.79 19.22
CA GLY A 614 -1.86 -6.04 18.42
C GLY A 614 -2.26 -4.61 18.06
N CYS A 615 -3.11 -3.95 18.86
CA CYS A 615 -3.59 -2.59 18.56
C CYS A 615 -2.49 -1.52 18.50
N GLY A 616 -1.32 -1.75 19.11
CA GLY A 616 -0.16 -0.86 19.03
C GLY A 616 -0.21 0.42 19.86
N THR A 617 -1.24 0.64 20.68
CA THR A 617 -1.28 1.77 21.62
C THR A 617 -0.07 1.76 22.57
N CYS A 618 0.34 0.59 23.06
CA CYS A 618 1.51 0.47 23.92
C CYS A 618 2.84 0.85 23.24
N GLU A 619 3.00 0.56 21.94
CA GLU A 619 4.18 0.96 21.17
C GLU A 619 4.19 2.48 20.94
N HIS A 620 3.03 3.06 20.63
CA HIS A 620 2.89 4.51 20.44
C HIS A 620 3.30 5.29 21.68
N GLU A 621 2.71 4.92 22.82
CA GLU A 621 2.85 5.59 24.12
C GLU A 621 4.17 5.28 24.84
N CYS A 622 4.97 4.34 24.35
CA CYS A 622 6.20 3.93 25.00
C CYS A 622 7.17 5.13 25.15
N PRO A 623 7.59 5.48 26.38
CA PRO A 623 8.41 6.68 26.64
C PRO A 623 9.87 6.52 26.19
N VAL A 624 10.29 5.30 25.81
CA VAL A 624 11.65 5.02 25.38
C VAL A 624 11.91 5.67 24.02
N SER A 625 12.99 6.46 23.94
CA SER A 625 13.42 7.16 22.72
C SER A 625 14.01 6.20 21.68
N GLY A 626 13.93 6.59 20.40
CA GLY A 626 14.41 5.77 19.28
C GLY A 626 13.52 4.56 19.02
N LYS A 627 14.09 3.34 19.08
CA LYS A 627 13.31 2.09 19.02
C LYS A 627 12.55 1.91 20.33
N ARG A 628 11.23 1.76 20.25
CA ARG A 628 10.36 1.53 21.41
C ARG A 628 10.70 0.23 22.11
N ALA A 629 10.56 0.20 23.42
CA ALA A 629 10.83 -1.01 24.21
C ALA A 629 9.73 -2.06 24.06
N ILE A 630 8.48 -1.64 23.87
CA ILE A 630 7.39 -2.56 23.48
C ILE A 630 7.03 -2.30 22.02
N ARG A 631 6.93 -3.37 21.23
CA ARG A 631 6.70 -3.30 19.78
C ARG A 631 5.66 -4.33 19.37
N ILE A 632 4.85 -4.00 18.37
CA ILE A 632 3.94 -4.98 17.78
C ILE A 632 4.66 -5.70 16.63
N THR A 633 4.38 -6.99 16.48
CA THR A 633 4.72 -7.76 15.28
C THR A 633 3.47 -8.48 14.77
N ALA A 634 3.49 -8.93 13.51
CA ALA A 634 2.42 -9.71 12.89
C ALA A 634 2.32 -11.16 13.41
N GLU A 635 3.09 -11.52 14.44
CA GLU A 635 2.99 -12.80 15.15
C GLU A 635 1.61 -12.94 15.82
N ASN A 636 1.05 -14.15 15.79
CA ASN A 636 -0.27 -14.50 16.33
C ASN A 636 -1.44 -13.74 15.70
N GLU A 637 -1.30 -13.24 14.47
CA GLU A 637 -2.38 -12.55 13.78
C GLU A 637 -3.49 -13.51 13.31
N SER A 638 -4.73 -13.04 13.24
CA SER A 638 -5.87 -13.87 12.83
C SER A 638 -5.90 -14.22 11.33
N ARG A 639 -5.04 -13.61 10.51
CA ARG A 639 -5.07 -13.73 9.04
C ARG A 639 -4.45 -15.03 8.53
N ASN A 640 -3.39 -15.51 9.18
CA ASN A 640 -2.72 -16.76 8.84
C ASN A 640 -2.52 -17.60 10.12
N ARG A 641 -3.04 -18.83 10.11
CA ARG A 641 -2.89 -19.78 11.21
C ARG A 641 -1.46 -20.28 11.36
N GLU A 642 -0.65 -20.26 10.30
CA GLU A 642 0.75 -20.68 10.34
C GLU A 642 1.62 -19.78 11.22
N HIS A 643 1.18 -18.54 11.48
CA HIS A 643 1.89 -17.57 12.32
C HIS A 643 1.34 -17.53 13.76
N THR A 644 0.57 -18.55 14.16
CA THR A 644 0.06 -18.64 15.53
C THR A 644 1.21 -18.95 16.48
N LEU A 645 1.28 -18.25 17.60
CA LEU A 645 2.25 -18.60 18.64
C LEU A 645 1.88 -19.96 19.25
N LEU A 646 2.86 -20.86 19.34
CA LEU A 646 2.74 -22.07 20.16
C LEU A 646 2.79 -21.62 21.62
N LEU A 647 1.62 -21.51 22.26
CA LEU A 647 1.46 -21.06 23.64
C LEU A 647 1.43 -22.23 24.61
#